data_AF-A0A246BQN9-F1
#
_entry.id   AF-A0A246BQN9-F1
#
_cell.length_a   1.000
_cell.length_b   1.000
_cell.length_c   1.000
_cell.angle_alpha   90.00
_cell.angle_beta   90.00
_cell.angle_gamma   90.00
#
_symmetry.space_group_name_H-M   'P 1'
#
loop_
_entity.id
_entity.type
_entity.pdbx_description
1 polymer ?
#
loop_
_entity_poly.entity_id
_entity_poly.type
_entity_poly.pdbx_seq_one_letter_code
_entity_poly.pdbx_strand_id
1 'polypeptide(L)'
;MQGSTPSGDAASPLNGQNVTVEGVVTSVNTANVTDSLKGFFIQEEGIDADGDATTSDGVFVFCDTSCPTVKVGDRVRVGATVTEYRSTYTYPASGNNPPVTVTAPLTTTQLTAPTVTTLSSGVPLPEAASIAPNLPVSQRERFEGMLVTTTGTVTSNFTLGRFGNVDLSANRITNYTQTNAPSVSGYSAYASNLPNQTLRIDNSSLQQNPDPIYGLNGQPLSAGNSLRGGDRGTATGVLHYEHDGFGNRSGSNFMYRVMTTSAQFDPVNPRLNAPEAVGNSNLRVGAMNVLNYFTSLVTSNTGCTPNGVGGSAARGANNCEEFLRQQDKIVAAISGLNADVLNLMEIQNDFDKGSNSSVALLVQKLNATLGAGTYAYVNPGAKVGTDAISLAMIYKPTAVTPVGNLALLDNRFDPKYTDTCNRPSWAQTFQSNANGGRFTAVALHLKSKGSSCSGLADADAGDGQGNGYKARENAATVLVNWLATDPTGTGESDILLMGDYNAYAMEKPLSILATAGYTNLFSNSSYSYQFDGQWGSLDHATSSASLATQVTGQTKWHINADEPTVLDYNTEFKSAGQLTSLYAANAFRSSDHDPLLIGLNLTPQTPITPTSSVSLSPATASVNVVAGQSTTNTINVNRSNYTGSVNLATSVSGSGTAPTFTVTTQPGTGNSGALTVNATGATAGTYTVTVTGSGTGISDATTTFTVTVTTATAGPSGIVISQAYGGGGNTGAPYRNDFIELFNPTAASLSLNGLYLHWTSATGTFSATPLALNDVTLAPGRYYLVQCAAGASTTAPTLPNPDQTNCTFNMGATSFKVALTTSSAFPPSTAGSVSGGNVLDFVGAGTTANQYEGAAPAAAPSNTTSVLRGGGGCTDTNQNNSDFATGTPTPRNTSSSVNGCAAN
;
A
#
# COMPACT_ATOMS: atom_id res chain seq x y z
N MET A 1 50.58 -6.25 -10.11
CA MET A 1 50.34 -5.49 -8.85
C MET A 1 49.33 -6.17 -7.93
N GLN A 2 48.32 -6.84 -8.47
CA GLN A 2 47.43 -7.69 -7.68
C GLN A 2 48.09 -9.00 -7.25
N GLY A 3 47.52 -9.67 -6.23
CA GLY A 3 48.02 -10.95 -5.71
C GLY A 3 48.01 -12.07 -6.76
N SER A 4 49.00 -12.96 -6.70
CA SER A 4 49.24 -14.03 -7.69
C SER A 4 48.45 -15.32 -7.43
N THR A 5 47.22 -15.25 -6.91
CA THR A 5 46.46 -16.48 -6.59
C THR A 5 45.00 -16.46 -7.04
N PRO A 6 44.44 -17.59 -7.51
CA PRO A 6 43.02 -17.72 -7.93
C PRO A 6 42.00 -17.68 -6.77
N SER A 7 42.30 -17.04 -5.65
CA SER A 7 41.55 -17.18 -4.39
C SER A 7 40.60 -16.04 -4.05
N GLY A 8 40.50 -14.99 -4.87
CA GLY A 8 39.43 -13.99 -4.77
C GLY A 8 39.53 -12.92 -3.66
N ASP A 9 40.49 -12.99 -2.75
CA ASP A 9 40.70 -12.01 -1.65
C ASP A 9 42.18 -11.98 -1.19
N ALA A 10 43.12 -12.29 -2.08
CA ALA A 10 44.53 -12.31 -1.74
C ALA A 10 45.11 -10.90 -1.82
N ALA A 11 45.47 -10.34 -0.67
CA ALA A 11 46.12 -9.04 -0.60
C ALA A 11 47.34 -8.96 -1.53
N SER A 12 47.51 -7.81 -2.17
CA SER A 12 48.67 -7.50 -2.99
C SER A 12 49.97 -7.71 -2.19
N PRO A 13 50.99 -8.39 -2.78
CA PRO A 13 52.31 -8.49 -2.16
C PRO A 13 53.03 -7.13 -2.06
N LEU A 14 52.51 -6.11 -2.73
CA LEU A 14 53.02 -4.74 -2.72
C LEU A 14 52.22 -3.81 -1.82
N ASN A 15 51.24 -4.31 -1.05
CA ASN A 15 50.42 -3.46 -0.17
C ASN A 15 51.29 -2.59 0.76
N GLY A 16 51.01 -1.29 0.78
CA GLY A 16 51.78 -0.27 1.52
C GLY A 16 53.06 0.20 0.85
N GLN A 17 53.47 -0.36 -0.29
CA GLN A 17 54.66 0.06 -1.04
C GLN A 17 54.34 1.15 -2.06
N ASN A 18 55.32 2.03 -2.30
CA ASN A 18 55.26 2.99 -3.40
C ASN A 18 55.72 2.33 -4.70
N VAL A 19 54.93 2.51 -5.76
CA VAL A 19 55.17 1.94 -7.08
C VAL A 19 55.08 3.04 -8.14
N THR A 20 55.66 2.77 -9.31
CA THR A 20 55.41 3.53 -10.53
C THR A 20 54.92 2.57 -11.59
N VAL A 21 53.74 2.83 -12.14
CA VAL A 21 53.12 2.01 -13.19
C VAL A 21 52.76 2.88 -14.39
N GLU A 22 52.66 2.24 -15.55
CA GLU A 22 52.12 2.85 -16.76
C GLU A 22 50.91 2.07 -17.24
N GLY A 23 49.94 2.77 -17.81
CA GLY A 23 48.75 2.12 -18.35
C GLY A 23 47.87 3.08 -19.11
N VAL A 24 46.94 2.52 -19.86
CA VAL A 24 45.90 3.26 -20.59
C VAL A 24 44.70 3.45 -19.69
N VAL A 25 44.19 4.68 -19.61
CA VAL A 25 42.96 5.00 -18.89
C VAL A 25 41.77 4.34 -19.59
N THR A 26 41.09 3.43 -18.91
CA THR A 26 39.96 2.65 -19.44
C THR A 26 38.60 3.15 -18.98
N SER A 27 38.53 3.80 -17.82
CA SER A 27 37.29 4.40 -17.28
C SER A 27 37.62 5.57 -16.35
N VAL A 28 36.83 6.65 -16.40
CA VAL A 28 37.04 7.89 -15.63
C VAL A 28 35.83 8.16 -14.74
N ASN A 29 36.04 8.20 -13.44
CA ASN A 29 35.02 8.39 -12.40
C ASN A 29 35.49 9.47 -11.40
N THR A 30 35.95 10.62 -11.90
CA THR A 30 36.66 11.65 -11.11
C THR A 30 35.75 12.76 -10.60
N ALA A 31 34.44 12.69 -10.84
CA ALA A 31 33.51 13.70 -10.37
C ALA A 31 33.54 13.79 -8.83
N ASN A 32 33.70 15.00 -8.28
CA ASN A 32 33.69 15.23 -6.84
C ASN A 32 32.26 15.38 -6.32
N VAL A 33 31.47 14.33 -6.50
CA VAL A 33 30.09 14.20 -6.01
C VAL A 33 30.01 12.93 -5.14
N THR A 34 28.98 12.86 -4.29
CA THR A 34 28.78 11.70 -3.38
C THR A 34 28.62 10.37 -4.12
N ASP A 35 28.26 10.43 -5.40
CA ASP A 35 27.79 9.30 -6.20
C ASP A 35 28.85 8.87 -7.24
N SER A 36 30.13 9.10 -6.93
CA SER A 36 31.27 8.86 -7.82
C SER A 36 32.33 8.00 -7.11
N LEU A 37 33.04 7.16 -7.86
CA LEU A 37 34.17 6.37 -7.32
C LEU A 37 35.38 7.25 -6.94
N LYS A 38 35.41 8.50 -7.39
CA LYS A 38 36.49 9.47 -7.14
C LYS A 38 37.88 8.99 -7.57
N GLY A 39 37.94 8.45 -8.77
CA GLY A 39 39.14 7.87 -9.35
C GLY A 39 38.99 7.54 -10.82
N PHE A 40 39.94 6.79 -11.35
CA PHE A 40 39.91 6.29 -12.73
C PHE A 40 40.63 4.94 -12.78
N PHE A 41 40.29 4.12 -13.77
CA PHE A 41 40.94 2.84 -13.99
C PHE A 41 42.02 2.98 -15.06
N ILE A 42 43.15 2.32 -14.82
CA ILE A 42 44.20 2.13 -15.83
C ILE A 42 44.41 0.64 -16.03
N GLN A 43 44.78 0.26 -17.26
CA GLN A 43 45.16 -1.10 -17.61
C GLN A 43 46.42 -1.06 -18.49
N GLU A 44 47.34 -2.01 -18.27
CA GLU A 44 48.58 -2.10 -19.04
C GLU A 44 48.30 -2.18 -20.55
N GLU A 45 49.16 -1.53 -21.35
CA GLU A 45 49.05 -1.60 -22.81
C GLU A 45 49.50 -2.99 -23.27
N GLY A 46 48.81 -3.57 -24.27
CA GLY A 46 49.00 -4.98 -24.66
C GLY A 46 50.41 -5.35 -25.16
N ILE A 47 51.32 -4.39 -25.35
CA ILE A 47 52.72 -4.67 -25.70
C ILE A 47 53.59 -5.01 -24.48
N ASP A 48 53.22 -4.50 -23.30
CA ASP A 48 54.00 -4.56 -22.07
C ASP A 48 53.33 -5.45 -20.99
N ALA A 49 52.13 -5.99 -21.28
CA ALA A 49 51.44 -6.92 -20.39
C ALA A 49 52.34 -8.11 -20.02
N ASP A 50 52.33 -8.50 -18.74
CA ASP A 50 53.22 -9.54 -18.20
C ASP A 50 52.94 -10.95 -18.76
N GLY A 51 51.80 -11.13 -19.43
CA GLY A 51 51.36 -12.36 -20.06
C GLY A 51 50.90 -13.43 -19.06
N ASP A 52 50.79 -13.09 -17.78
CA ASP A 52 50.32 -13.98 -16.73
C ASP A 52 48.79 -13.90 -16.61
N ALA A 53 48.11 -14.90 -17.18
CA ALA A 53 46.66 -15.01 -17.12
C ALA A 53 46.09 -15.22 -15.69
N THR A 54 46.94 -15.29 -14.66
CA THR A 54 46.54 -15.42 -13.26
C THR A 54 46.55 -14.10 -12.49
N THR A 55 47.04 -13.02 -13.09
CA THR A 55 47.08 -11.66 -12.50
C THR A 55 46.30 -10.66 -13.35
N SER A 56 45.83 -9.59 -12.72
CA SER A 56 45.22 -8.47 -13.43
C SER A 56 46.26 -7.47 -13.92
N ASP A 57 46.09 -7.05 -15.17
CA ASP A 57 46.78 -5.92 -15.78
C ASP A 57 46.10 -4.57 -15.46
N GLY A 58 44.95 -4.61 -14.79
CA GLY A 58 44.14 -3.45 -14.43
C GLY A 58 44.29 -3.04 -12.96
N VAL A 59 44.13 -1.74 -12.68
CA VAL A 59 44.09 -1.23 -11.31
C VAL A 59 43.27 0.05 -11.22
N PHE A 60 42.59 0.24 -10.09
CA PHE A 60 41.90 1.49 -9.76
C PHE A 60 42.86 2.53 -9.17
N VAL A 61 42.83 3.75 -9.67
CA VAL A 61 43.58 4.90 -9.16
C VAL A 61 42.63 5.81 -8.38
N PHE A 62 42.71 5.74 -7.06
CA PHE A 62 41.91 6.56 -6.14
C PHE A 62 42.60 7.89 -5.86
N CYS A 63 41.90 9.00 -6.13
CA CYS A 63 42.42 10.35 -5.95
C CYS A 63 41.53 11.26 -5.09
N ASP A 64 40.38 10.75 -4.62
CA ASP A 64 39.40 11.46 -3.79
C ASP A 64 39.04 12.84 -4.37
N THR A 65 39.46 13.92 -3.72
CA THR A 65 39.15 15.31 -4.11
C THR A 65 40.22 15.93 -5.02
N SER A 66 41.35 15.26 -5.24
CA SER A 66 42.53 15.79 -5.95
C SER A 66 42.81 15.03 -7.26
N CYS A 67 41.76 14.67 -8.00
CA CYS A 67 41.90 13.91 -9.23
C CYS A 67 42.51 14.74 -10.38
N PRO A 68 43.52 14.20 -11.10
CA PRO A 68 44.07 14.85 -12.29
C PRO A 68 43.06 14.84 -13.43
N THR A 69 43.24 15.76 -14.39
CA THR A 69 42.45 15.74 -15.63
C THR A 69 43.02 14.67 -16.57
N VAL A 70 42.28 13.58 -16.75
CA VAL A 70 42.61 12.46 -17.66
C VAL A 70 41.39 12.11 -18.52
N LYS A 71 41.61 11.44 -19.65
CA LYS A 71 40.58 10.96 -20.56
C LYS A 71 40.77 9.48 -20.85
N VAL A 72 39.68 8.78 -21.15
CA VAL A 72 39.75 7.42 -21.69
C VAL A 72 40.64 7.43 -22.95
N GLY A 73 41.59 6.50 -23.03
CA GLY A 73 42.61 6.46 -24.08
C GLY A 73 43.84 7.36 -23.85
N ASP A 74 43.99 7.98 -22.69
CA ASP A 74 45.27 8.54 -22.26
C ASP A 74 46.19 7.42 -21.74
N ARG A 75 47.44 7.36 -22.20
CA ARG A 75 48.49 6.58 -21.54
C ARG A 75 49.13 7.43 -20.47
N VAL A 76 49.09 6.98 -19.23
CA VAL A 76 49.57 7.72 -18.07
C VAL A 76 50.66 6.94 -17.35
N ARG A 77 51.58 7.67 -16.72
CA ARG A 77 52.49 7.16 -15.69
C ARG A 77 51.97 7.61 -14.33
N VAL A 78 51.78 6.66 -13.42
CA VAL A 78 51.24 6.88 -12.08
C VAL A 78 52.27 6.44 -11.03
N GLY A 79 52.75 7.38 -10.22
CA GLY A 79 53.48 7.10 -8.99
C GLY A 79 52.52 7.15 -7.79
N ALA A 80 52.36 6.06 -7.05
CA ALA A 80 51.35 5.95 -5.99
C ALA A 80 51.69 4.87 -4.94
N THR A 81 50.95 4.84 -3.83
CA THR A 81 51.02 3.76 -2.83
C THR A 81 49.97 2.70 -3.14
N VAL A 82 50.36 1.42 -3.17
CA VAL A 82 49.42 0.29 -3.31
C VAL A 82 48.67 0.09 -1.99
N THR A 83 47.35 -0.10 -2.04
CA THR A 83 46.49 -0.26 -0.86
C THR A 83 45.43 -1.32 -1.12
N GLU A 84 45.20 -2.18 -0.13
CA GLU A 84 44.00 -3.02 -0.05
C GLU A 84 42.84 -2.23 0.58
N TYR A 85 41.83 -1.92 -0.22
CA TYR A 85 40.65 -1.19 0.24
C TYR A 85 39.49 -2.14 0.51
N ARG A 86 38.87 -2.01 1.68
CA ARG A 86 37.66 -2.74 2.05
C ARG A 86 36.50 -1.75 2.15
N SER A 87 35.65 -1.73 1.14
CA SER A 87 34.48 -0.85 1.09
C SER A 87 33.54 -1.11 2.27
N THR A 88 33.08 -0.04 2.89
CA THR A 88 32.05 -0.08 3.94
C THR A 88 30.90 0.82 3.53
N TYR A 89 29.69 0.36 3.79
CA TYR A 89 28.49 1.15 3.53
C TYR A 89 27.67 1.24 4.81
N THR A 90 27.41 2.47 5.26
CA THR A 90 26.56 2.73 6.44
C THR A 90 25.18 3.18 5.98
N TYR A 91 24.19 2.33 6.26
CA TYR A 91 22.78 2.65 6.11
C TYR A 91 22.34 3.62 7.20
N PRO A 92 21.71 4.76 6.85
CA PRO A 92 21.13 5.65 7.86
C PRO A 92 19.95 4.98 8.56
N ALA A 93 19.59 5.49 9.74
CA ALA A 93 18.39 5.05 10.44
C ALA A 93 17.13 5.24 9.58
N SER A 94 16.22 4.27 9.61
CA SER A 94 14.95 4.30 8.86
C SER A 94 13.80 3.93 9.77
N GLY A 95 12.97 4.91 10.14
CA GLY A 95 11.92 4.71 11.13
C GLY A 95 12.51 4.31 12.48
N ASN A 96 12.09 3.14 12.99
CA ASN A 96 12.59 2.59 14.26
C ASN A 96 13.86 1.74 14.10
N ASN A 97 14.39 1.59 12.89
CA ASN A 97 15.59 0.78 12.65
C ASN A 97 16.86 1.62 12.82
N PRO A 98 17.85 1.18 13.65
CA PRO A 98 19.12 1.89 13.82
C PRO A 98 19.95 1.87 12.54
N PRO A 99 20.97 2.74 12.42
CA PRO A 99 21.95 2.65 11.34
C PRO A 99 22.62 1.28 11.32
N VAL A 100 22.85 0.73 10.13
CA VAL A 100 23.52 -0.57 9.94
C VAL A 100 24.73 -0.34 9.05
N THR A 101 25.91 -0.78 9.47
CA THR A 101 27.11 -0.77 8.62
C THR A 101 27.37 -2.16 8.09
N VAL A 102 27.51 -2.28 6.78
CA VAL A 102 27.96 -3.50 6.11
C VAL A 102 29.36 -3.28 5.55
N THR A 103 30.17 -4.32 5.62
CA THR A 103 31.57 -4.31 5.16
C THR A 103 31.71 -5.34 4.06
N ALA A 104 32.43 -4.99 2.99
CA ALA A 104 32.72 -5.91 1.91
C ALA A 104 33.44 -7.17 2.42
N PRO A 105 33.06 -8.36 1.93
CA PRO A 105 33.79 -9.58 2.23
C PRO A 105 35.13 -9.66 1.50
N LEU A 106 35.31 -8.96 0.38
CA LEU A 106 36.55 -8.90 -0.40
C LEU A 106 37.22 -7.51 -0.28
N THR A 107 38.54 -7.43 -0.44
CA THR A 107 39.24 -6.16 -0.71
C THR A 107 39.41 -5.92 -2.21
N THR A 108 39.55 -4.65 -2.59
CA THR A 108 39.97 -4.22 -3.92
C THR A 108 41.38 -3.64 -3.84
N THR A 109 42.26 -4.04 -4.75
CA THR A 109 43.59 -3.44 -4.88
C THR A 109 43.47 -2.07 -5.56
N GLN A 110 43.93 -1.01 -4.90
CA GLN A 110 43.91 0.35 -5.47
C GLN A 110 45.22 1.12 -5.25
N LEU A 111 45.45 2.13 -6.08
CA LEU A 111 46.53 3.10 -5.96
C LEU A 111 46.03 4.37 -5.27
N THR A 112 46.70 4.78 -4.19
CA THR A 112 46.34 5.98 -3.41
C THR A 112 47.46 7.03 -3.42
N ALA A 113 47.10 8.28 -3.10
CA ALA A 113 47.98 9.45 -3.19
C ALA A 113 48.74 9.56 -4.54
N PRO A 114 48.04 9.46 -5.70
CA PRO A 114 48.69 9.33 -6.98
C PRO A 114 49.33 10.64 -7.47
N THR A 115 50.49 10.52 -8.10
CA THR A 115 51.10 11.52 -8.98
C THR A 115 50.99 11.03 -10.41
N VAL A 116 50.38 11.82 -11.30
CA VAL A 116 49.97 11.35 -12.63
C VAL A 116 50.57 12.23 -13.72
N THR A 117 51.22 11.61 -14.70
CA THR A 117 51.75 12.26 -15.90
C THR A 117 51.16 11.62 -17.14
N THR A 118 50.44 12.38 -17.97
CA THR A 118 49.98 11.91 -19.29
C THR A 118 51.16 11.85 -20.25
N LEU A 119 51.46 10.66 -20.76
CA LEU A 119 52.56 10.40 -21.70
C LEU A 119 52.11 10.58 -23.15
N SER A 120 50.90 10.11 -23.46
CA SER A 120 50.26 10.27 -24.78
C SER A 120 48.74 10.18 -24.64
N SER A 121 48.02 10.62 -25.68
CA SER A 121 46.55 10.64 -25.72
C SER A 121 46.04 10.00 -27.00
N GLY A 122 44.85 9.39 -26.94
CA GLY A 122 44.21 8.75 -28.09
C GLY A 122 44.81 7.40 -28.47
N VAL A 123 45.44 6.70 -27.52
CA VAL A 123 45.89 5.33 -27.75
C VAL A 123 44.68 4.38 -27.74
N PRO A 124 44.71 3.29 -28.53
CA PRO A 124 43.68 2.26 -28.47
C PRO A 124 43.53 1.69 -27.06
N LEU A 125 42.30 1.34 -26.67
CA LEU A 125 42.06 0.63 -25.41
C LEU A 125 42.60 -0.81 -25.50
N PRO A 126 43.04 -1.40 -24.38
CA PRO A 126 43.33 -2.82 -24.31
C PRO A 126 42.13 -3.67 -24.77
N GLU A 127 42.42 -4.85 -25.34
CA GLU A 127 41.37 -5.80 -25.72
C GLU A 127 40.62 -6.26 -24.46
N ALA A 128 39.29 -6.29 -24.53
CA ALA A 128 38.46 -6.71 -23.41
C ALA A 128 38.51 -8.23 -23.23
N ALA A 129 38.85 -8.70 -22.03
CA ALA A 129 38.86 -10.13 -21.73
C ALA A 129 37.44 -10.71 -21.72
N SER A 130 37.22 -11.84 -22.38
CA SER A 130 35.91 -12.51 -22.39
C SER A 130 35.72 -13.32 -21.10
N ILE A 131 34.69 -12.98 -20.32
CA ILE A 131 34.33 -13.71 -19.10
C ILE A 131 32.89 -14.19 -19.15
N ALA A 132 32.66 -15.42 -18.67
CA ALA A 132 31.31 -15.93 -18.49
C ALA A 132 30.68 -15.32 -17.23
N PRO A 133 29.36 -15.03 -17.23
CA PRO A 133 28.68 -14.49 -16.05
C PRO A 133 28.67 -15.47 -14.86
N ASN A 134 28.84 -16.77 -15.13
CA ASN A 134 28.99 -17.82 -14.10
C ASN A 134 30.46 -18.17 -13.79
N LEU A 135 31.42 -17.29 -14.14
CA LEU A 135 32.80 -17.43 -13.67
C LEU A 135 32.79 -17.37 -12.13
N PRO A 136 33.36 -18.36 -11.41
CA PRO A 136 33.36 -18.36 -9.95
C PRO A 136 33.99 -17.09 -9.38
N VAL A 137 33.43 -16.57 -8.28
CA VAL A 137 33.89 -15.34 -7.61
C VAL A 137 35.39 -15.41 -7.29
N SER A 138 35.87 -16.57 -6.83
CA SER A 138 37.29 -16.78 -6.55
C SER A 138 38.22 -16.54 -7.75
N GLN A 139 37.70 -16.67 -8.98
CA GLN A 139 38.44 -16.49 -10.21
C GLN A 139 38.26 -15.10 -10.86
N ARG A 140 37.41 -14.23 -10.30
CA ARG A 140 37.12 -12.90 -10.87
C ARG A 140 38.21 -11.88 -10.55
N GLU A 141 38.91 -12.07 -9.43
CA GLU A 141 39.97 -11.17 -8.97
C GLU A 141 41.05 -10.91 -10.02
N ARG A 142 41.47 -11.94 -10.76
CA ARG A 142 42.47 -11.80 -11.84
C ARG A 142 42.03 -10.89 -13.00
N PHE A 143 40.79 -10.44 -13.01
CA PHE A 143 40.24 -9.49 -13.97
C PHE A 143 39.81 -8.17 -13.33
N GLU A 144 39.96 -8.00 -12.00
CA GLU A 144 39.57 -6.79 -11.30
C GLU A 144 40.35 -5.58 -11.86
N GLY A 145 39.64 -4.53 -12.26
CA GLY A 145 40.21 -3.34 -12.89
C GLY A 145 40.47 -3.47 -14.39
N MET A 146 40.31 -4.65 -14.99
CA MET A 146 40.47 -4.85 -16.44
C MET A 146 39.17 -4.57 -17.19
N LEU A 147 39.30 -4.18 -18.46
CA LEU A 147 38.22 -4.27 -19.43
C LEU A 147 37.84 -5.74 -19.67
N VAL A 148 36.56 -6.02 -19.49
CA VAL A 148 35.96 -7.34 -19.73
C VAL A 148 34.74 -7.21 -20.64
N THR A 149 34.45 -8.28 -21.38
CA THR A 149 33.18 -8.45 -22.09
C THR A 149 32.50 -9.71 -21.58
N THR A 150 31.20 -9.63 -21.32
CA THR A 150 30.39 -10.76 -20.87
C THR A 150 29.08 -10.83 -21.64
N THR A 151 28.61 -12.05 -21.91
CA THR A 151 27.32 -12.31 -22.55
C THR A 151 26.55 -13.34 -21.74
N GLY A 152 25.28 -13.06 -21.48
CA GLY A 152 24.43 -13.92 -20.65
C GLY A 152 22.94 -13.66 -20.80
N THR A 153 22.17 -14.37 -19.98
CA THR A 153 20.71 -14.20 -19.85
C THR A 153 20.42 -13.26 -18.69
N VAL A 154 19.52 -12.30 -18.87
CA VAL A 154 19.00 -11.45 -17.78
C VAL A 154 18.23 -12.32 -16.80
N THR A 155 18.76 -12.52 -15.58
CA THR A 155 18.09 -13.30 -14.53
C THR A 155 17.45 -12.40 -13.47
N SER A 156 17.89 -11.15 -13.36
CA SER A 156 17.29 -10.14 -12.50
C SER A 156 17.27 -8.77 -13.18
N ASN A 157 16.11 -8.13 -13.16
CA ASN A 157 15.91 -6.72 -13.54
C ASN A 157 15.28 -5.92 -12.39
N PHE A 158 15.24 -6.48 -11.18
CA PHE A 158 14.58 -5.89 -10.01
C PHE A 158 15.12 -4.50 -9.65
N THR A 159 16.45 -4.34 -9.76
CA THR A 159 17.17 -3.10 -9.45
C THR A 159 17.27 -2.13 -10.63
N LEU A 160 16.78 -2.48 -11.82
CA LEU A 160 16.97 -1.70 -13.04
C LEU A 160 16.41 -0.28 -12.91
N GLY A 161 15.18 -0.13 -12.40
CA GLY A 161 14.57 1.19 -12.25
C GLY A 161 15.24 2.08 -11.20
N ARG A 162 15.81 1.48 -10.16
CA ARG A 162 16.38 2.21 -9.04
C ARG A 162 17.85 2.55 -9.25
N PHE A 163 18.65 1.62 -9.77
CA PHE A 163 20.10 1.76 -9.89
C PHE A 163 20.61 1.69 -11.33
N GLY A 164 19.75 1.36 -12.30
CA GLY A 164 20.21 1.10 -13.66
C GLY A 164 20.96 -0.22 -13.78
N ASN A 165 20.69 -1.20 -12.92
CA ASN A 165 21.46 -2.45 -12.87
C ASN A 165 20.61 -3.66 -13.25
N VAL A 166 21.21 -4.61 -13.99
CA VAL A 166 20.65 -5.94 -14.24
C VAL A 166 21.68 -7.02 -13.92
N ASP A 167 21.22 -8.21 -13.56
CA ASP A 167 22.10 -9.36 -13.34
C ASP A 167 22.04 -10.31 -14.53
N LEU A 168 23.21 -10.63 -15.08
CA LEU A 168 23.36 -11.68 -16.08
C LEU A 168 23.81 -12.98 -15.42
N SER A 169 23.32 -14.09 -15.97
CA SER A 169 23.74 -15.46 -15.65
C SER A 169 23.90 -16.27 -16.94
N ALA A 170 24.40 -17.49 -16.86
CA ALA A 170 24.48 -18.37 -18.03
C ALA A 170 23.09 -18.67 -18.60
N ASN A 171 22.16 -19.03 -17.72
CA ASN A 171 20.73 -19.22 -17.96
C ASN A 171 19.97 -18.67 -16.75
N ARG A 172 18.65 -18.48 -16.86
CA ARG A 172 17.80 -18.16 -15.68
C ARG A 172 18.08 -19.12 -14.54
N ILE A 173 18.27 -18.57 -13.35
CA ILE A 173 18.61 -19.36 -12.17
C ILE A 173 17.32 -19.90 -11.56
N THR A 174 17.16 -21.22 -11.49
CA THR A 174 15.98 -21.83 -10.87
C THR A 174 16.05 -21.74 -9.35
N ASN A 175 14.96 -21.37 -8.69
CA ASN A 175 14.85 -21.39 -7.23
C ASN A 175 15.08 -22.82 -6.67
N TYR A 176 15.72 -22.94 -5.50
CA TYR A 176 16.09 -24.23 -4.93
C TYR A 176 14.91 -25.21 -4.78
N THR A 177 13.82 -24.80 -4.12
CA THR A 177 12.67 -25.68 -3.84
C THR A 177 11.69 -25.79 -5.02
N GLN A 178 12.03 -25.21 -6.18
CA GLN A 178 11.31 -25.48 -7.43
C GLN A 178 11.67 -26.85 -7.99
N THR A 179 12.90 -27.33 -7.78
CA THR A 179 13.38 -28.61 -8.33
C THR A 179 13.98 -29.55 -7.28
N ASN A 180 14.22 -29.09 -6.06
CA ASN A 180 14.76 -29.89 -4.96
C ASN A 180 13.77 -29.97 -3.80
N ALA A 181 13.68 -31.11 -3.14
CA ALA A 181 12.97 -31.19 -1.86
C ALA A 181 13.63 -30.26 -0.83
N PRO A 182 12.87 -29.68 0.11
CA PRO A 182 13.42 -28.87 1.21
C PRO A 182 14.55 -29.58 1.94
N SER A 183 15.67 -28.89 2.12
CA SER A 183 16.87 -29.43 2.77
C SER A 183 17.77 -28.31 3.27
N VAL A 184 18.10 -28.31 4.57
CA VAL A 184 18.98 -27.30 5.17
C VAL A 184 20.38 -27.32 4.56
N SER A 185 20.98 -28.51 4.44
CA SER A 185 22.32 -28.66 3.86
C SER A 185 22.33 -28.36 2.37
N GLY A 186 21.29 -28.80 1.65
CA GLY A 186 21.18 -28.58 0.21
C GLY A 186 20.94 -27.11 -0.14
N TYR A 187 20.04 -26.43 0.59
CA TYR A 187 19.79 -25.00 0.41
C TYR A 187 21.00 -24.15 0.80
N SER A 188 21.67 -24.47 1.91
CA SER A 188 22.89 -23.77 2.31
C SER A 188 24.01 -23.87 1.25
N ALA A 189 24.21 -25.05 0.67
CA ALA A 189 25.17 -25.25 -0.42
C ALA A 189 24.76 -24.49 -1.70
N TYR A 190 23.47 -24.51 -2.05
CA TYR A 190 22.93 -23.77 -3.18
C TYR A 190 23.12 -22.25 -3.01
N ALA A 191 22.72 -21.70 -1.86
CA ALA A 191 22.82 -20.27 -1.54
C ALA A 191 24.28 -19.79 -1.53
N SER A 192 25.20 -20.61 -1.00
CA SER A 192 26.64 -20.30 -1.01
C SER A 192 27.24 -20.27 -2.42
N ASN A 193 26.63 -20.97 -3.38
CA ASN A 193 27.08 -20.99 -4.77
C ASN A 193 26.40 -19.92 -5.65
N LEU A 194 25.32 -19.28 -5.18
CA LEU A 194 24.58 -18.28 -5.96
C LEU A 194 25.44 -17.11 -6.46
N PRO A 195 26.38 -16.55 -5.66
CA PRO A 195 27.28 -15.49 -6.13
C PRO A 195 28.16 -15.91 -7.33
N ASN A 196 28.44 -17.20 -7.50
CA ASN A 196 29.20 -17.72 -8.64
C ASN A 196 28.38 -17.79 -9.94
N GLN A 197 27.07 -17.58 -9.89
CA GLN A 197 26.17 -17.76 -11.03
C GLN A 197 25.76 -16.46 -11.71
N THR A 198 25.95 -15.32 -11.04
CA THR A 198 25.53 -14.01 -11.52
C THR A 198 26.70 -13.05 -11.66
N LEU A 199 26.58 -12.12 -12.61
CA LEU A 199 27.45 -10.96 -12.76
C LEU A 199 26.57 -9.74 -13.03
N ARG A 200 26.78 -8.67 -12.25
CA ARG A 200 25.99 -7.45 -12.37
C ARG A 200 26.50 -6.58 -13.51
N ILE A 201 25.56 -6.06 -14.29
CA ILE A 201 25.81 -5.06 -15.32
C ILE A 201 25.35 -3.72 -14.76
N ASP A 202 26.31 -2.81 -14.64
CA ASP A 202 26.13 -1.54 -13.96
C ASP A 202 26.31 -0.39 -14.95
N ASN A 203 25.48 0.66 -14.83
CA ASN A 203 25.54 1.82 -15.71
C ASN A 203 26.70 2.79 -15.38
N SER A 204 27.61 2.38 -14.50
CA SER A 204 28.74 3.18 -14.02
C SER A 204 28.32 4.45 -13.27
N SER A 205 27.15 4.44 -12.63
CA SER A 205 26.61 5.57 -11.88
C SER A 205 26.01 5.11 -10.56
N LEU A 206 26.34 5.80 -9.48
CA LEU A 206 25.70 5.56 -8.18
C LEU A 206 24.39 6.37 -8.02
N GLN A 207 23.98 7.11 -9.06
CA GLN A 207 22.75 7.91 -9.06
C GLN A 207 21.51 7.01 -9.01
N GLN A 208 20.58 7.34 -8.11
CA GLN A 208 19.29 6.66 -8.06
C GLN A 208 18.27 7.20 -9.07
N ASN A 209 17.42 6.29 -9.54
CA ASN A 209 16.33 6.54 -10.48
C ASN A 209 16.86 7.26 -11.74
N PRO A 210 17.83 6.65 -12.46
CA PRO A 210 18.44 7.28 -13.61
C PRO A 210 17.39 7.62 -14.68
N ASP A 211 17.57 8.74 -15.36
CA ASP A 211 16.74 9.15 -16.49
C ASP A 211 17.65 9.63 -17.64
N PRO A 212 17.71 8.92 -18.78
CA PRO A 212 16.96 7.70 -19.12
C PRO A 212 17.49 6.42 -18.44
N ILE A 213 16.63 5.40 -18.34
CA ILE A 213 17.03 4.01 -18.04
C ILE A 213 17.29 3.32 -19.38
N TYR A 214 18.33 2.49 -19.51
CA TYR A 214 18.55 1.73 -20.74
C TYR A 214 17.54 0.58 -20.89
N GLY A 215 17.13 0.31 -22.12
CA GLY A 215 16.27 -0.80 -22.50
C GLY A 215 16.95 -1.69 -23.55
N LEU A 216 16.16 -2.18 -24.51
CA LEU A 216 16.64 -3.04 -25.59
C LEU A 216 17.24 -2.23 -26.74
N ASN A 217 18.13 -2.85 -27.52
CA ASN A 217 18.68 -2.30 -28.78
C ASN A 217 19.28 -0.89 -28.65
N GLY A 218 19.90 -0.59 -27.51
CA GLY A 218 20.47 0.73 -27.21
C GLY A 218 19.45 1.86 -27.07
N GLN A 219 18.16 1.57 -27.02
CA GLN A 219 17.10 2.55 -26.78
C GLN A 219 16.72 2.61 -25.30
N PRO A 220 16.18 3.74 -24.80
CA PRO A 220 15.68 3.82 -23.44
C PRO A 220 14.57 2.81 -23.13
N LEU A 221 14.50 2.40 -21.86
CA LEU A 221 13.40 1.62 -21.31
C LEU A 221 12.10 2.41 -21.47
N SER A 222 11.06 1.74 -21.93
CA SER A 222 9.70 2.27 -21.94
C SER A 222 8.69 1.15 -21.77
N ALA A 223 7.43 1.49 -21.53
CA ALA A 223 6.36 0.52 -21.54
C ALA A 223 6.23 -0.23 -22.89
N GLY A 224 6.76 0.33 -23.98
CA GLY A 224 6.84 -0.34 -25.29
C GLY A 224 8.18 -1.03 -25.58
N ASN A 225 9.23 -0.75 -24.81
CA ASN A 225 10.59 -1.26 -24.97
C ASN A 225 11.13 -1.78 -23.62
N SER A 226 10.60 -2.92 -23.16
CA SER A 226 10.91 -3.48 -21.84
C SER A 226 12.11 -4.42 -21.89
N LEU A 227 13.04 -4.27 -20.94
CA LEU A 227 14.16 -5.21 -20.73
C LEU A 227 13.71 -6.34 -19.79
N ARG A 228 13.35 -7.48 -20.36
CA ARG A 228 12.68 -8.57 -19.65
C ARG A 228 13.68 -9.57 -19.09
N GLY A 229 13.33 -10.22 -17.99
CA GLY A 229 14.03 -11.42 -17.57
C GLY A 229 14.01 -12.43 -18.71
N GLY A 230 15.09 -13.17 -18.95
CA GLY A 230 15.24 -14.05 -20.11
C GLY A 230 15.76 -13.39 -21.39
N ASP A 231 15.81 -12.06 -21.50
CA ASP A 231 16.50 -11.41 -22.62
C ASP A 231 18.01 -11.67 -22.57
N ARG A 232 18.70 -11.49 -23.70
CA ARG A 232 20.14 -11.75 -23.82
C ARG A 232 20.90 -10.44 -23.73
N GLY A 233 21.82 -10.33 -22.79
CA GLY A 233 22.67 -9.15 -22.61
C GLY A 233 24.10 -9.43 -23.03
N THR A 234 24.73 -8.45 -23.69
CA THR A 234 26.19 -8.36 -23.89
C THR A 234 26.66 -7.02 -23.36
N ALA A 235 27.66 -7.04 -22.48
CA ALA A 235 28.18 -5.84 -21.84
C ALA A 235 29.70 -5.84 -21.86
N THR A 236 30.28 -4.68 -22.13
CA THR A 236 31.71 -4.40 -22.08
C THR A 236 31.95 -3.25 -21.11
N GLY A 237 32.96 -3.39 -20.25
CA GLY A 237 33.27 -2.42 -19.22
C GLY A 237 34.37 -2.89 -18.30
N VAL A 238 34.66 -2.11 -17.26
CA VAL A 238 35.69 -2.48 -16.27
C VAL A 238 35.05 -3.38 -15.21
N LEU A 239 35.69 -4.51 -14.88
CA LEU A 239 35.24 -5.36 -13.77
C LEU A 239 35.66 -4.74 -12.44
N HIS A 240 34.71 -4.49 -11.55
CA HIS A 240 34.96 -3.88 -10.23
C HIS A 240 34.14 -4.58 -9.15
N TYR A 241 34.61 -4.58 -7.90
CA TYR A 241 33.88 -5.12 -6.75
C TYR A 241 33.34 -3.99 -5.87
N GLU A 242 32.00 -3.87 -5.77
CA GLU A 242 31.40 -2.73 -5.06
C GLU A 242 29.99 -3.03 -4.54
N HIS A 243 29.51 -2.18 -3.63
CA HIS A 243 28.13 -2.14 -3.16
C HIS A 243 27.21 -1.31 -4.07
N ASP A 244 25.90 -1.65 -4.14
CA ASP A 244 24.90 -0.86 -4.89
C ASP A 244 24.51 0.48 -4.25
N GLY A 245 25.19 0.89 -3.17
CA GLY A 245 25.05 2.24 -2.62
C GLY A 245 23.72 2.58 -1.93
N PHE A 246 22.87 1.62 -1.55
CA PHE A 246 21.60 1.91 -0.86
C PHE A 246 21.17 0.81 0.10
N GLY A 247 20.55 1.20 1.23
CA GLY A 247 19.73 0.41 2.19
C GLY A 247 20.05 -1.07 2.47
N ASN A 248 19.86 -1.56 3.70
CA ASN A 248 19.70 -3.02 3.92
C ASN A 248 18.31 -3.47 3.37
N ARG A 249 18.14 -3.41 2.05
CA ARG A 249 16.91 -3.69 1.32
C ARG A 249 17.23 -4.69 0.21
N SER A 250 16.22 -5.51 -0.14
CA SER A 250 16.35 -6.56 -1.17
C SER A 250 16.97 -6.00 -2.46
N GLY A 251 17.93 -6.73 -3.02
CA GLY A 251 18.65 -6.40 -4.24
C GLY A 251 19.96 -5.60 -4.09
N SER A 252 20.27 -5.01 -2.93
CA SER A 252 21.52 -4.26 -2.69
C SER A 252 22.57 -5.12 -1.99
N ASN A 253 23.66 -5.44 -2.67
CA ASN A 253 24.70 -6.35 -2.16
C ASN A 253 26.11 -5.97 -2.67
N PHE A 254 27.14 -6.43 -1.97
CA PHE A 254 28.50 -6.42 -2.50
C PHE A 254 28.65 -7.53 -3.55
N MET A 255 29.05 -7.16 -4.77
CA MET A 255 29.30 -8.12 -5.85
C MET A 255 30.22 -7.54 -6.91
N TYR A 256 30.87 -8.44 -7.67
CA TYR A 256 31.54 -8.05 -8.90
C TYR A 256 30.51 -7.56 -9.91
N ARG A 257 30.84 -6.44 -10.56
CA ARG A 257 30.02 -5.78 -11.56
C ARG A 257 30.88 -5.33 -12.74
N VAL A 258 30.28 -5.32 -13.93
CA VAL A 258 30.85 -4.69 -15.11
C VAL A 258 30.36 -3.24 -15.13
N MET A 259 31.27 -2.32 -14.86
CA MET A 259 31.08 -0.88 -14.99
C MET A 259 31.07 -0.54 -16.47
N THR A 260 29.88 -0.50 -17.07
CA THR A 260 29.74 -0.55 -18.52
C THR A 260 30.22 0.72 -19.22
N THR A 261 30.94 0.52 -20.33
CA THR A 261 31.15 1.52 -21.38
C THR A 261 30.17 1.30 -22.54
N SER A 262 29.73 0.05 -22.73
CA SER A 262 28.65 -0.31 -23.63
C SER A 262 27.88 -1.52 -23.12
N ALA A 263 26.55 -1.49 -23.24
CA ALA A 263 25.69 -2.64 -23.04
C ALA A 263 24.67 -2.71 -24.18
N GLN A 264 24.38 -3.93 -24.63
CA GLN A 264 23.38 -4.23 -25.64
C GLN A 264 22.52 -5.40 -25.17
N PHE A 265 21.21 -5.28 -25.34
CA PHE A 265 20.26 -6.29 -24.95
C PHE A 265 19.35 -6.65 -26.13
N ASP A 266 19.32 -7.94 -26.44
CA ASP A 266 18.56 -8.53 -27.54
C ASP A 266 17.24 -9.12 -27.00
N PRO A 267 16.10 -8.82 -27.65
CA PRO A 267 14.77 -9.28 -27.21
C PRO A 267 14.51 -10.73 -27.60
N VAL A 268 15.17 -11.67 -26.92
CA VAL A 268 14.96 -13.12 -27.14
C VAL A 268 13.82 -13.68 -26.30
N ASN A 269 13.28 -12.91 -25.36
CA ASN A 269 12.04 -13.20 -24.65
C ASN A 269 10.96 -12.16 -25.01
N PRO A 270 10.27 -12.31 -26.16
CA PRO A 270 9.27 -11.34 -26.59
C PRO A 270 7.97 -11.44 -25.78
N ARG A 271 7.27 -10.32 -25.64
CA ARG A 271 5.94 -10.25 -25.04
C ARG A 271 4.91 -10.98 -25.90
N LEU A 272 3.98 -11.68 -25.25
CA LEU A 272 2.78 -12.21 -25.89
C LEU A 272 1.57 -11.34 -25.56
N ASN A 273 0.83 -10.88 -26.58
CA ASN A 273 -0.36 -10.04 -26.40
C ASN A 273 -1.58 -10.79 -25.85
N ALA A 274 -1.52 -12.13 -25.81
CA ALA A 274 -2.51 -13.02 -25.24
C ALA A 274 -1.79 -14.26 -24.69
N PRO A 275 -2.37 -14.99 -23.73
CA PRO A 275 -1.85 -16.29 -23.29
C PRO A 275 -1.75 -17.27 -24.48
N GLU A 276 -0.80 -18.21 -24.41
CA GLU A 276 -0.79 -19.34 -25.33
C GLU A 276 -2.11 -20.11 -25.28
N ALA A 277 -2.45 -20.76 -26.40
CA ALA A 277 -3.68 -21.53 -26.49
C ALA A 277 -3.66 -22.72 -25.51
N VAL A 278 -4.70 -22.82 -24.69
CA VAL A 278 -4.90 -23.92 -23.73
C VAL A 278 -5.64 -25.11 -24.35
N GLY A 279 -5.33 -25.43 -25.61
CA GLY A 279 -5.99 -26.48 -26.38
C GLY A 279 -7.34 -26.09 -26.97
N ASN A 280 -8.06 -27.07 -27.55
CA ASN A 280 -9.41 -26.91 -28.08
C ASN A 280 -10.45 -27.05 -26.94
N SER A 281 -10.47 -26.06 -26.06
CA SER A 281 -11.29 -26.02 -24.84
C SER A 281 -12.65 -25.34 -25.07
N ASN A 282 -13.70 -25.85 -24.44
CA ASN A 282 -15.01 -25.19 -24.38
C ASN A 282 -15.15 -24.25 -23.17
N LEU A 283 -14.28 -24.40 -22.16
CA LEU A 283 -14.19 -23.49 -21.01
C LEU A 283 -12.73 -23.16 -20.71
N ARG A 284 -12.50 -21.90 -20.33
CA ARG A 284 -11.20 -21.39 -19.85
C ARG A 284 -11.32 -21.02 -18.38
N VAL A 285 -10.48 -21.58 -17.53
CA VAL A 285 -10.50 -21.35 -16.09
C VAL A 285 -9.11 -20.90 -15.62
N GLY A 286 -9.02 -19.82 -14.85
CA GLY A 286 -7.73 -19.25 -14.48
C GLY A 286 -7.63 -18.78 -13.04
N ALA A 287 -6.43 -18.32 -12.68
CA ALA A 287 -6.17 -17.59 -11.44
C ALA A 287 -5.19 -16.43 -11.67
N MET A 288 -5.36 -15.34 -10.92
CA MET A 288 -4.53 -14.13 -11.03
C MET A 288 -4.39 -13.43 -9.68
N ASN A 289 -3.16 -13.19 -9.23
CA ASN A 289 -2.87 -12.25 -8.15
C ASN A 289 -2.82 -10.84 -8.75
N VAL A 290 -3.59 -9.90 -8.18
CA VAL A 290 -3.76 -8.54 -8.71
C VAL A 290 -2.98 -7.45 -7.97
N LEU A 291 -2.00 -7.84 -7.14
CA LEU A 291 -1.07 -6.93 -6.46
C LEU A 291 -1.77 -5.83 -5.64
N ASN A 292 -2.49 -6.25 -4.60
CA ASN A 292 -3.26 -5.40 -3.69
C ASN A 292 -4.18 -4.41 -4.42
N TYR A 293 -5.24 -4.91 -5.06
CA TYR A 293 -6.26 -4.06 -5.67
C TYR A 293 -7.23 -3.53 -4.60
N PHE A 294 -6.95 -2.31 -4.13
CA PHE A 294 -7.75 -1.61 -3.14
C PHE A 294 -8.45 -0.42 -3.77
N THR A 295 -9.65 -0.15 -3.27
CA THR A 295 -10.42 1.03 -3.64
C THR A 295 -10.47 2.06 -2.52
N SER A 296 -10.07 1.73 -1.29
CA SER A 296 -9.65 2.74 -0.32
C SER A 296 -8.16 3.04 -0.48
N LEU A 297 -7.82 4.29 -0.77
CA LEU A 297 -6.47 4.69 -1.19
C LEU A 297 -5.60 5.16 -0.02
N VAL A 298 -4.28 5.17 -0.17
CA VAL A 298 -3.35 5.46 0.94
C VAL A 298 -3.35 6.93 1.34
N THR A 299 -3.24 7.83 0.36
CA THR A 299 -3.01 9.27 0.62
C THR A 299 -4.14 10.18 0.14
N SER A 300 -4.74 9.91 -1.03
CA SER A 300 -5.80 10.76 -1.58
C SER A 300 -6.79 9.96 -2.45
N ASN A 301 -8.04 10.41 -2.51
CA ASN A 301 -9.10 9.81 -3.32
C ASN A 301 -9.97 10.90 -3.97
N THR A 302 -9.42 11.73 -4.86
CA THR A 302 -10.21 12.76 -5.55
C THR A 302 -11.18 12.13 -6.57
N GLY A 303 -12.26 11.54 -6.06
CA GLY A 303 -13.45 11.10 -6.79
C GLY A 303 -13.35 9.80 -7.60
N CYS A 304 -12.21 9.12 -7.66
CA CYS A 304 -12.05 7.93 -8.51
C CYS A 304 -12.70 6.66 -7.93
N THR A 305 -12.88 6.58 -6.61
CA THR A 305 -13.61 5.48 -5.96
C THR A 305 -14.61 6.01 -4.93
N PRO A 306 -15.66 5.25 -4.59
CA PRO A 306 -16.58 5.60 -3.51
C PRO A 306 -16.01 5.31 -2.10
N ASN A 307 -14.81 4.74 -2.00
CA ASN A 307 -14.31 4.12 -0.76
C ASN A 307 -13.31 4.97 0.03
N GLY A 308 -12.96 6.16 -0.46
CA GLY A 308 -12.22 7.16 0.31
C GLY A 308 -10.75 6.83 0.53
N VAL A 309 -10.17 7.46 1.54
CA VAL A 309 -8.77 7.26 1.97
C VAL A 309 -8.76 6.31 3.17
N GLY A 310 -8.02 5.21 3.06
CA GLY A 310 -7.84 4.21 4.13
C GLY A 310 -6.60 4.44 4.99
N GLY A 311 -5.76 5.43 4.66
CA GLY A 311 -4.53 5.73 5.39
C GLY A 311 -3.56 4.54 5.36
N SER A 312 -2.89 4.28 6.49
CA SER A 312 -1.91 3.18 6.62
C SER A 312 -2.49 1.77 6.54
N ALA A 313 -3.82 1.62 6.59
CA ALA A 313 -4.49 0.32 6.43
C ALA A 313 -4.75 -0.03 4.95
N ALA A 314 -4.75 0.96 4.05
CA ALA A 314 -4.82 0.73 2.62
C ALA A 314 -3.51 0.13 2.11
N ARG A 315 -3.60 -0.74 1.09
CA ARG A 315 -2.48 -1.30 0.36
C ARG A 315 -2.67 -1.03 -1.14
N GLY A 316 -1.64 -1.20 -1.96
CA GLY A 316 -1.72 -0.93 -3.40
C GLY A 316 -1.55 0.55 -3.73
N ALA A 317 -2.38 1.06 -4.67
CA ALA A 317 -2.31 2.43 -5.16
C ALA A 317 -2.40 3.51 -4.07
N ASN A 318 -1.50 4.49 -4.11
CA ASN A 318 -1.46 5.56 -3.11
C ASN A 318 -2.48 6.66 -3.35
N ASN A 319 -2.84 6.89 -4.62
CA ASN A 319 -3.70 7.99 -5.05
C ASN A 319 -4.55 7.58 -6.28
N CYS A 320 -5.45 8.46 -6.71
CA CYS A 320 -6.36 8.17 -7.82
C CYS A 320 -5.66 7.92 -9.16
N GLU A 321 -4.54 8.60 -9.43
CA GLU A 321 -3.79 8.40 -10.67
C GLU A 321 -3.25 6.97 -10.72
N GLU A 322 -2.62 6.52 -9.64
CA GLU A 322 -2.11 5.16 -9.52
C GLU A 322 -3.21 4.11 -9.56
N PHE A 323 -4.36 4.37 -8.90
CA PHE A 323 -5.48 3.45 -8.90
C PHE A 323 -6.03 3.24 -10.32
N LEU A 324 -6.22 4.31 -11.07
CA LEU A 324 -6.67 4.23 -12.46
C LEU A 324 -5.64 3.49 -13.33
N ARG A 325 -4.35 3.79 -13.15
CA ARG A 325 -3.26 3.09 -13.84
C ARG A 325 -3.26 1.59 -13.55
N GLN A 326 -3.41 1.20 -12.28
CA GLN A 326 -3.50 -0.19 -11.83
C GLN A 326 -4.74 -0.88 -12.39
N GLN A 327 -5.91 -0.24 -12.27
CA GLN A 327 -7.19 -0.76 -12.76
C GLN A 327 -7.14 -1.03 -14.26
N ASP A 328 -6.62 -0.11 -15.07
CA ASP A 328 -6.55 -0.29 -16.51
C ASP A 328 -5.63 -1.47 -16.90
N LYS A 329 -4.50 -1.66 -16.18
CA LYS A 329 -3.62 -2.82 -16.39
C LYS A 329 -4.30 -4.14 -16.01
N ILE A 330 -4.97 -4.20 -14.86
CA ILE A 330 -5.69 -5.40 -14.39
C ILE A 330 -6.85 -5.73 -15.35
N VAL A 331 -7.61 -4.73 -15.79
CA VAL A 331 -8.71 -4.91 -16.76
C VAL A 331 -8.17 -5.45 -18.08
N ALA A 332 -7.04 -4.93 -18.57
CA ALA A 332 -6.39 -5.44 -19.77
C ALA A 332 -5.92 -6.89 -19.61
N ALA A 333 -5.35 -7.25 -18.45
CA ALA A 333 -4.92 -8.62 -18.14
C ALA A 333 -6.11 -9.60 -18.07
N ILE A 334 -7.18 -9.25 -17.36
CA ILE A 334 -8.39 -10.09 -17.29
C ILE A 334 -9.04 -10.24 -18.68
N SER A 335 -9.10 -9.15 -19.45
CA SER A 335 -9.62 -9.16 -20.82
C SER A 335 -8.81 -10.05 -21.74
N GLY A 336 -7.47 -10.01 -21.64
CA GLY A 336 -6.55 -10.84 -22.44
C GLY A 336 -6.59 -12.32 -22.06
N LEU A 337 -6.67 -12.64 -20.76
CA LEU A 337 -6.90 -14.02 -20.28
C LEU A 337 -8.22 -14.56 -20.81
N ASN A 338 -9.26 -13.72 -20.83
CA ASN A 338 -10.59 -14.04 -21.31
C ASN A 338 -11.15 -15.33 -20.66
N ALA A 339 -10.85 -15.54 -19.37
CA ALA A 339 -11.30 -16.70 -18.63
C ALA A 339 -12.82 -16.67 -18.40
N ASP A 340 -13.46 -17.83 -18.48
CA ASP A 340 -14.88 -18.04 -18.19
C ASP A 340 -15.14 -18.15 -16.67
N VAL A 341 -14.14 -18.62 -15.92
CA VAL A 341 -14.08 -18.56 -14.45
C VAL A 341 -12.66 -18.11 -14.06
N LEU A 342 -12.54 -17.10 -13.20
CA LEU A 342 -11.25 -16.56 -12.76
C LEU A 342 -11.23 -16.37 -11.24
N ASN A 343 -10.29 -17.05 -10.61
CA ASN A 343 -9.92 -16.81 -9.21
C ASN A 343 -9.01 -15.58 -9.13
N LEU A 344 -9.31 -14.66 -8.22
CA LEU A 344 -8.53 -13.47 -7.96
C LEU A 344 -7.96 -13.52 -6.55
N MET A 345 -6.68 -13.18 -6.41
CA MET A 345 -5.99 -12.99 -5.14
C MET A 345 -5.62 -11.52 -4.95
N GLU A 346 -5.55 -11.08 -3.70
CA GLU A 346 -5.20 -9.69 -3.34
C GLU A 346 -6.24 -8.63 -3.69
N ILE A 347 -7.51 -9.02 -3.67
CA ILE A 347 -8.63 -8.08 -3.69
C ILE A 347 -8.83 -7.54 -2.27
N GLN A 348 -9.07 -6.25 -2.11
CA GLN A 348 -9.43 -5.71 -0.80
C GLN A 348 -10.64 -6.43 -0.17
N ASN A 349 -10.55 -6.75 1.12
CA ASN A 349 -11.58 -7.44 1.87
C ASN A 349 -12.70 -6.48 2.32
N ASP A 350 -13.58 -6.12 1.39
CA ASP A 350 -14.64 -5.11 1.58
C ASP A 350 -16.00 -5.51 0.98
N PHE A 351 -16.30 -6.82 0.91
CA PHE A 351 -17.56 -7.35 0.37
C PHE A 351 -18.81 -6.84 1.09
N ASP A 352 -18.66 -6.43 2.36
CA ASP A 352 -19.71 -5.79 3.16
C ASP A 352 -20.22 -4.48 2.55
N LYS A 353 -19.43 -3.85 1.66
CA LYS A 353 -19.80 -2.63 0.93
C LYS A 353 -20.70 -2.86 -0.29
N GLY A 354 -21.09 -4.10 -0.59
CA GLY A 354 -22.03 -4.42 -1.67
C GLY A 354 -21.53 -3.96 -3.06
N SER A 355 -22.32 -3.16 -3.78
CA SER A 355 -21.97 -2.63 -5.10
C SER A 355 -20.74 -1.72 -5.10
N ASN A 356 -20.33 -1.23 -3.93
CA ASN A 356 -19.13 -0.42 -3.76
C ASN A 356 -17.92 -1.26 -3.32
N SER A 357 -18.02 -2.58 -3.20
CA SER A 357 -16.86 -3.44 -2.93
C SER A 357 -15.86 -3.41 -4.07
N SER A 358 -14.59 -3.70 -3.77
CA SER A 358 -13.50 -3.64 -4.73
C SER A 358 -13.70 -4.61 -5.90
N VAL A 359 -14.20 -5.82 -5.64
CA VAL A 359 -14.57 -6.78 -6.70
C VAL A 359 -15.73 -6.27 -7.57
N ALA A 360 -16.75 -5.64 -6.97
CA ALA A 360 -17.91 -5.14 -7.70
C ALA A 360 -17.52 -4.01 -8.65
N LEU A 361 -16.68 -3.08 -8.18
CA LEU A 361 -16.16 -1.97 -8.98
C LEU A 361 -15.23 -2.47 -10.11
N LEU A 362 -14.43 -3.51 -9.87
CA LEU A 362 -13.64 -4.16 -10.92
C LEU A 362 -14.54 -4.79 -12.00
N VAL A 363 -15.57 -5.55 -11.61
CA VAL A 363 -16.52 -6.15 -12.55
C VAL A 363 -17.32 -5.09 -13.31
N GLN A 364 -17.68 -3.98 -12.65
CA GLN A 364 -18.32 -2.85 -13.32
C GLN A 364 -17.44 -2.28 -14.43
N LYS A 365 -16.15 -2.05 -14.15
CA LYS A 365 -15.18 -1.56 -15.15
C LYS A 365 -14.95 -2.57 -16.27
N LEU A 366 -14.87 -3.87 -15.95
CA LEU A 366 -14.78 -4.94 -16.95
C LEU A 366 -15.99 -4.93 -17.88
N ASN A 367 -17.21 -4.84 -17.32
CA ASN A 367 -18.45 -4.80 -18.11
C ASN A 367 -18.62 -3.50 -18.90
N ALA A 368 -18.09 -2.37 -18.41
CA ALA A 368 -18.03 -1.14 -19.20
C ALA A 368 -17.07 -1.29 -20.41
N THR A 369 -16.01 -2.09 -20.26
CA THR A 369 -14.98 -2.30 -21.29
C THR A 369 -15.37 -3.38 -22.31
N LEU A 370 -15.96 -4.48 -21.84
CA LEU A 370 -16.21 -5.70 -22.62
C LEU A 370 -17.68 -5.90 -22.99
N GLY A 371 -18.58 -5.05 -22.49
CA GLY A 371 -20.03 -5.19 -22.65
C GLY A 371 -20.74 -5.53 -21.35
N ALA A 372 -21.94 -4.97 -21.17
CA ALA A 372 -22.73 -5.15 -19.96
C ALA A 372 -23.07 -6.64 -19.74
N GLY A 373 -22.81 -7.14 -18.53
CA GLY A 373 -23.12 -8.52 -18.15
C GLY A 373 -22.11 -9.56 -18.62
N THR A 374 -20.95 -9.16 -19.19
CA THR A 374 -19.89 -10.08 -19.60
C THR A 374 -19.33 -10.87 -18.41
N TYR A 375 -19.09 -10.21 -17.28
CA TYR A 375 -18.66 -10.82 -16.02
C TYR A 375 -19.66 -10.58 -14.90
N ALA A 376 -19.83 -11.58 -14.05
CA ALA A 376 -20.43 -11.54 -12.74
C ALA A 376 -19.39 -11.97 -11.69
N TYR A 377 -19.68 -11.77 -10.40
CA TYR A 377 -18.81 -12.20 -9.30
C TYR A 377 -19.59 -12.97 -8.25
N VAL A 378 -18.89 -13.82 -7.51
CA VAL A 378 -19.41 -14.52 -6.33
C VAL A 378 -19.29 -13.59 -5.12
N ASN A 379 -20.40 -13.35 -4.41
CA ASN A 379 -20.43 -12.42 -3.28
C ASN A 379 -20.72 -13.17 -1.95
N PRO A 380 -19.78 -13.19 -1.00
CA PRO A 380 -19.99 -13.79 0.32
C PRO A 380 -20.91 -12.95 1.24
N GLY A 381 -21.27 -11.72 0.85
CA GLY A 381 -22.18 -10.83 1.58
C GLY A 381 -21.55 -10.09 2.78
N ALA A 382 -20.38 -10.53 3.24
CA ALA A 382 -19.62 -9.93 4.32
C ALA A 382 -18.11 -10.13 4.13
N LYS A 383 -17.29 -9.46 4.94
CA LYS A 383 -15.84 -9.69 4.97
C LYS A 383 -15.51 -11.15 5.25
N VAL A 384 -14.46 -11.64 4.60
CA VAL A 384 -14.01 -13.03 4.72
C VAL A 384 -12.64 -13.07 5.38
N GLY A 385 -12.55 -13.71 6.54
CA GLY A 385 -11.33 -13.73 7.34
C GLY A 385 -10.99 -12.36 7.95
N THR A 386 -9.74 -12.20 8.38
CA THR A 386 -9.29 -11.01 9.13
C THR A 386 -8.29 -10.13 8.37
N ASP A 387 -7.69 -10.62 7.29
CA ASP A 387 -6.70 -9.85 6.52
C ASP A 387 -7.39 -8.75 5.68
N ALA A 388 -6.64 -7.69 5.38
CA ALA A 388 -7.08 -6.58 4.55
C ALA A 388 -7.29 -7.00 3.08
N ILE A 389 -6.66 -8.10 2.65
CA ILE A 389 -6.90 -8.74 1.36
C ILE A 389 -7.64 -10.07 1.50
N SER A 390 -8.42 -10.40 0.47
CA SER A 390 -9.17 -11.64 0.34
C SER A 390 -9.05 -12.22 -1.08
N LEU A 391 -9.67 -13.38 -1.25
CA LEU A 391 -9.89 -14.01 -2.54
C LEU A 391 -11.19 -13.49 -3.15
N ALA A 392 -11.32 -13.56 -4.47
CA ALA A 392 -12.60 -13.38 -5.15
C ALA A 392 -12.71 -14.35 -6.33
N MET A 393 -13.94 -14.59 -6.81
CA MET A 393 -14.20 -15.35 -8.03
C MET A 393 -15.08 -14.51 -8.95
N ILE A 394 -14.64 -14.33 -10.20
CA ILE A 394 -15.45 -13.75 -11.27
C ILE A 394 -15.69 -14.78 -12.35
N TYR A 395 -16.81 -14.69 -13.05
CA TYR A 395 -17.20 -15.67 -14.07
C TYR A 395 -18.06 -15.03 -15.16
N LYS A 396 -18.07 -15.63 -16.35
CA LYS A 396 -18.97 -15.24 -17.43
C LYS A 396 -20.30 -15.96 -17.30
N PRO A 397 -21.41 -15.27 -17.01
CA PRO A 397 -22.72 -15.91 -16.81
C PRO A 397 -23.26 -16.55 -18.10
N THR A 398 -22.73 -16.18 -19.27
CA THR A 398 -23.06 -16.84 -20.55
C THR A 398 -22.43 -18.23 -20.67
N ALA A 399 -21.27 -18.46 -20.05
CA ALA A 399 -20.52 -19.71 -20.16
C ALA A 399 -20.87 -20.69 -19.04
N VAL A 400 -21.00 -20.19 -17.80
CA VAL A 400 -21.22 -21.03 -16.62
C VAL A 400 -22.27 -20.44 -15.68
N THR A 401 -22.86 -21.31 -14.87
CA THR A 401 -23.75 -20.97 -13.76
C THR A 401 -23.19 -21.53 -12.45
N PRO A 402 -23.01 -20.73 -11.38
CA PRO A 402 -22.64 -21.25 -10.07
C PRO A 402 -23.79 -22.09 -9.48
N VAL A 403 -23.47 -23.29 -9.00
CA VAL A 403 -24.41 -24.25 -8.38
C VAL A 403 -23.87 -24.73 -7.03
N GLY A 404 -24.76 -25.14 -6.12
CA GLY A 404 -24.37 -25.46 -4.74
C GLY A 404 -24.02 -24.22 -3.92
N ASN A 405 -23.39 -24.45 -2.77
CA ASN A 405 -23.01 -23.39 -1.84
C ASN A 405 -21.63 -22.82 -2.18
N LEU A 406 -21.47 -21.49 -2.00
CA LEU A 406 -20.15 -20.93 -1.77
C LEU A 406 -19.66 -21.45 -0.42
N ALA A 407 -18.54 -22.15 -0.43
CA ALA A 407 -17.93 -22.68 0.77
C ALA A 407 -16.62 -21.95 1.08
N LEU A 408 -16.43 -21.60 2.34
CA LEU A 408 -15.23 -20.90 2.83
C LEU A 408 -14.50 -21.82 3.81
N LEU A 409 -13.22 -22.06 3.57
CA LEU A 409 -12.35 -22.75 4.50
C LEU A 409 -11.62 -21.74 5.38
N ASP A 410 -11.89 -21.80 6.68
CA ASP A 410 -11.20 -21.02 7.70
C ASP A 410 -11.02 -21.83 9.00
N ASN A 411 -10.58 -21.16 10.07
CA ASN A 411 -10.27 -21.80 11.34
C ASN A 411 -11.47 -22.46 12.05
N ARG A 412 -12.72 -22.17 11.61
CA ARG A 412 -13.95 -22.73 12.20
C ARG A 412 -14.14 -24.19 11.78
N PHE A 413 -13.62 -24.57 10.62
CA PHE A 413 -13.63 -25.95 10.16
C PHE A 413 -12.57 -26.78 10.89
N ASP A 414 -11.33 -26.30 10.90
CA ASP A 414 -10.23 -26.90 11.67
C ASP A 414 -9.32 -25.77 12.19
N PRO A 415 -9.11 -25.65 13.52
CA PRO A 415 -8.24 -24.62 14.11
C PRO A 415 -6.79 -24.63 13.61
N LYS A 416 -6.32 -25.73 13.01
CA LYS A 416 -4.99 -25.80 12.37
C LYS A 416 -4.90 -24.91 11.13
N TYR A 417 -6.02 -24.60 10.48
CA TYR A 417 -6.07 -23.59 9.43
C TYR A 417 -6.02 -22.20 10.08
N THR A 418 -4.80 -21.70 10.32
CA THR A 418 -4.61 -20.39 10.94
C THR A 418 -4.94 -19.28 9.94
N ASP A 419 -6.19 -18.83 9.92
CA ASP A 419 -6.76 -17.81 9.03
C ASP A 419 -6.40 -16.35 9.39
N THR A 420 -5.64 -16.16 10.48
CA THR A 420 -4.89 -14.92 10.74
C THR A 420 -3.60 -14.85 9.92
N CYS A 421 -3.20 -15.95 9.28
CA CYS A 421 -2.00 -16.08 8.47
C CYS A 421 -2.33 -16.45 7.02
N ASN A 422 -3.20 -17.44 6.82
CA ASN A 422 -3.73 -17.82 5.51
C ASN A 422 -4.98 -17.00 5.19
N ARG A 423 -5.22 -16.71 3.90
CA ARG A 423 -6.49 -16.11 3.49
C ARG A 423 -7.49 -17.27 3.35
N PRO A 424 -8.70 -17.19 3.93
CA PRO A 424 -9.67 -18.27 3.82
C PRO A 424 -9.87 -18.71 2.38
N SER A 425 -9.81 -20.01 2.12
CA SER A 425 -9.92 -20.57 0.77
C SER A 425 -11.39 -20.64 0.34
N TRP A 426 -11.68 -20.38 -0.93
CA TRP A 426 -13.05 -20.36 -1.45
C TRP A 426 -13.27 -21.56 -2.35
N ALA A 427 -14.41 -22.24 -2.24
CA ALA A 427 -14.85 -23.25 -3.19
C ALA A 427 -16.25 -22.92 -3.71
N GLN A 428 -16.41 -23.02 -5.03
CA GLN A 428 -17.69 -22.86 -5.72
C GLN A 428 -17.76 -23.85 -6.88
N THR A 429 -18.84 -24.63 -6.96
CA THR A 429 -19.12 -25.46 -8.13
C THR A 429 -19.68 -24.60 -9.25
N PHE A 430 -19.13 -24.74 -10.45
CA PHE A 430 -19.61 -24.11 -11.67
C PHE A 430 -20.12 -25.17 -12.64
N GLN A 431 -21.30 -24.92 -13.19
CA GLN A 431 -21.93 -25.74 -14.22
C GLN A 431 -21.79 -25.06 -15.59
N SER A 432 -21.26 -25.79 -16.56
CA SER A 432 -21.25 -25.40 -17.97
C SER A 432 -22.68 -25.23 -18.49
N ASN A 433 -22.99 -24.06 -19.04
CA ASN A 433 -24.29 -23.81 -19.67
C ASN A 433 -24.45 -24.58 -20.99
N ALA A 434 -23.34 -25.03 -21.60
CA ALA A 434 -23.37 -25.72 -22.88
C ALA A 434 -23.83 -27.18 -22.77
N ASN A 435 -23.45 -27.89 -21.69
CA ASN A 435 -23.68 -29.33 -21.58
C ASN A 435 -23.97 -29.83 -20.17
N GLY A 436 -24.13 -28.95 -19.18
CA GLY A 436 -24.39 -29.32 -17.79
C GLY A 436 -23.22 -29.95 -17.04
N GLY A 437 -22.07 -30.17 -17.69
CA GLY A 437 -20.84 -30.63 -17.04
C GLY A 437 -20.38 -29.64 -15.98
N ARG A 438 -19.76 -30.13 -14.91
CA ARG A 438 -19.48 -29.34 -13.70
C ARG A 438 -18.05 -29.54 -13.22
N PHE A 439 -17.56 -28.57 -12.46
CA PHE A 439 -16.34 -28.68 -11.67
C PHE A 439 -16.40 -27.74 -10.46
N THR A 440 -15.72 -28.09 -9.39
CA THR A 440 -15.52 -27.23 -8.21
C THR A 440 -14.22 -26.43 -8.37
N ALA A 441 -14.35 -25.12 -8.55
CA ALA A 441 -13.22 -24.20 -8.53
C ALA A 441 -12.87 -23.89 -7.07
N VAL A 442 -11.59 -24.02 -6.72
CA VAL A 442 -11.06 -23.70 -5.38
C VAL A 442 -9.98 -22.62 -5.51
N ALA A 443 -10.22 -21.45 -4.92
CA ALA A 443 -9.27 -20.35 -4.87
C ALA A 443 -8.39 -20.42 -3.63
N LEU A 444 -7.09 -20.19 -3.79
CA LEU A 444 -6.09 -20.27 -2.72
C LEU A 444 -5.18 -19.03 -2.71
N HIS A 445 -4.90 -18.52 -1.51
CA HIS A 445 -3.80 -17.59 -1.23
C HIS A 445 -3.24 -17.96 0.15
N LEU A 446 -2.26 -18.87 0.14
CA LEU A 446 -1.63 -19.36 1.37
C LEU A 446 -0.61 -18.36 1.93
N LYS A 447 -0.21 -18.54 3.19
CA LYS A 447 0.68 -17.61 3.91
C LYS A 447 1.97 -17.32 3.12
N SER A 448 2.27 -16.03 2.95
CA SER A 448 3.49 -15.56 2.28
C SER A 448 4.80 -15.98 2.93
N LYS A 449 5.87 -16.09 2.13
CA LYS A 449 7.23 -16.45 2.56
C LYS A 449 7.99 -15.35 3.29
N GLY A 450 7.52 -14.10 3.21
CA GLY A 450 8.22 -12.92 3.73
C GLY A 450 8.14 -12.70 5.24
N SER A 451 7.27 -13.43 5.96
CA SER A 451 7.13 -13.28 7.41
C SER A 451 6.60 -14.55 8.08
N SER A 452 6.99 -14.77 9.33
CA SER A 452 6.51 -15.90 10.13
C SER A 452 5.05 -15.71 10.58
N CYS A 453 4.35 -16.81 10.81
CA CYS A 453 3.06 -16.81 11.49
C CYS A 453 3.32 -16.87 13.01
N SER A 454 3.05 -15.77 13.73
CA SER A 454 3.46 -15.59 15.14
C SER A 454 2.93 -16.69 16.08
N GLY A 455 1.72 -17.22 15.81
CA GLY A 455 1.10 -18.28 16.61
C GLY A 455 1.66 -19.69 16.41
N LEU A 456 2.53 -19.92 15.41
CA LEU A 456 2.99 -21.26 15.03
C LEU A 456 4.50 -21.50 15.24
N ALA A 457 5.25 -20.50 15.75
CA ALA A 457 6.71 -20.55 15.81
C ALA A 457 7.30 -20.99 14.45
N ASP A 458 6.88 -20.29 13.40
CA ASP A 458 7.04 -20.66 12.00
C ASP A 458 8.05 -19.75 11.29
N ALA A 459 9.21 -19.60 11.93
CA ALA A 459 10.37 -18.94 11.37
C ALA A 459 11.01 -19.81 10.27
N ASP A 460 11.73 -19.17 9.37
CA ASP A 460 12.50 -19.85 8.32
C ASP A 460 13.43 -20.93 8.91
N ALA A 461 13.28 -22.16 8.42
CA ALA A 461 14.09 -23.30 8.82
C ALA A 461 15.44 -23.36 8.08
N GLY A 462 15.67 -22.47 7.10
CA GLY A 462 16.88 -22.47 6.27
C GLY A 462 16.94 -23.65 5.29
N ASP A 463 15.80 -24.26 4.98
CA ASP A 463 15.67 -25.42 4.09
C ASP A 463 15.21 -25.03 2.66
N GLY A 464 15.08 -23.73 2.40
CA GLY A 464 14.62 -23.15 1.15
C GLY A 464 13.12 -22.82 1.08
N GLN A 465 12.31 -23.25 2.05
CA GLN A 465 10.86 -22.97 2.04
C GLN A 465 10.51 -21.54 2.49
N GLY A 466 11.42 -20.87 3.20
CA GLY A 466 11.20 -19.54 3.78
C GLY A 466 10.24 -19.55 4.97
N ASN A 467 9.92 -18.37 5.50
CA ASN A 467 9.00 -18.24 6.63
C ASN A 467 7.58 -18.73 6.28
N GLY A 468 6.79 -19.05 7.30
CA GLY A 468 5.37 -19.40 7.10
C GLY A 468 5.15 -20.81 6.55
N TYR A 469 6.17 -21.67 6.52
CA TYR A 469 6.09 -22.99 5.88
C TYR A 469 5.15 -23.93 6.64
N LYS A 470 5.12 -23.89 7.98
CA LYS A 470 4.18 -24.71 8.79
C LYS A 470 2.74 -24.25 8.57
N ALA A 471 2.50 -22.94 8.46
CA ALA A 471 1.19 -22.40 8.16
C ALA A 471 0.65 -22.91 6.80
N ARG A 472 1.53 -22.98 5.79
CA ARG A 472 1.19 -23.54 4.47
C ARG A 472 0.98 -25.06 4.51
N GLU A 473 1.81 -25.79 5.26
CA GLU A 473 1.68 -27.25 5.46
C GLU A 473 0.35 -27.61 6.13
N ASN A 474 0.01 -26.92 7.22
CA ASN A 474 -1.26 -27.08 7.93
C ASN A 474 -2.44 -26.74 7.01
N ALA A 475 -2.36 -25.63 6.26
CA ALA A 475 -3.42 -25.23 5.35
C ALA A 475 -3.68 -26.30 4.28
N ALA A 476 -2.64 -26.85 3.64
CA ALA A 476 -2.79 -27.91 2.65
C ALA A 476 -3.42 -29.19 3.25
N THR A 477 -3.01 -29.57 4.47
CA THR A 477 -3.57 -30.74 5.17
C THR A 477 -5.05 -30.55 5.47
N VAL A 478 -5.44 -29.40 6.01
CA VAL A 478 -6.84 -29.10 6.32
C VAL A 478 -7.67 -29.00 5.04
N LEU A 479 -7.11 -28.40 3.99
CA LEU A 479 -7.77 -28.26 2.68
C LEU A 479 -8.17 -29.62 2.10
N VAL A 480 -7.30 -30.63 2.19
CA VAL A 480 -7.64 -32.01 1.78
C VAL A 480 -8.82 -32.57 2.56
N ASN A 481 -8.79 -32.42 3.90
CA ASN A 481 -9.87 -32.91 4.76
C ASN A 481 -11.20 -32.20 4.48
N TRP A 482 -11.14 -30.90 4.21
CA TRP A 482 -12.31 -30.08 3.89
C TRP A 482 -12.91 -30.44 2.54
N LEU A 483 -12.10 -30.64 1.50
CA LEU A 483 -12.61 -31.04 0.19
C LEU A 483 -13.27 -32.42 0.22
N ALA A 484 -12.82 -33.32 1.09
CA ALA A 484 -13.43 -34.64 1.28
C ALA A 484 -14.88 -34.57 1.84
N THR A 485 -15.33 -33.43 2.36
CA THR A 485 -16.69 -33.26 2.89
C THR A 485 -17.72 -32.79 1.86
N ASP A 486 -17.34 -32.67 0.57
CA ASP A 486 -18.18 -32.04 -0.46
C ASP A 486 -18.68 -30.65 -0.01
N PRO A 487 -17.78 -29.69 0.21
CA PRO A 487 -18.11 -28.45 0.92
C PRO A 487 -19.14 -27.58 0.17
N THR A 488 -19.26 -27.74 -1.15
CA THR A 488 -20.26 -27.04 -1.97
C THR A 488 -21.61 -27.79 -2.02
N GLY A 489 -21.66 -29.04 -1.56
CA GLY A 489 -22.88 -29.86 -1.48
C GLY A 489 -23.42 -30.33 -2.83
N THR A 490 -22.59 -30.38 -3.87
CA THR A 490 -23.01 -30.77 -5.23
C THR A 490 -22.68 -32.21 -5.58
N GLY A 491 -21.88 -32.90 -4.77
CA GLY A 491 -21.34 -34.23 -5.05
C GLY A 491 -20.35 -34.25 -6.22
N GLU A 492 -19.72 -33.11 -6.54
CA GLU A 492 -18.84 -32.99 -7.70
C GLU A 492 -17.42 -33.48 -7.34
N SER A 493 -16.91 -34.42 -8.14
CA SER A 493 -15.56 -34.99 -7.98
C SER A 493 -14.49 -34.28 -8.82
N ASP A 494 -14.91 -33.52 -9.83
CA ASP A 494 -14.04 -32.70 -10.66
C ASP A 494 -13.65 -31.43 -9.90
N ILE A 495 -12.48 -31.43 -9.26
CA ILE A 495 -12.03 -30.34 -8.40
C ILE A 495 -10.76 -29.72 -8.99
N LEU A 496 -10.76 -28.40 -9.12
CA LEU A 496 -9.64 -27.60 -9.60
C LEU A 496 -9.24 -26.57 -8.56
N LEU A 497 -8.07 -26.74 -7.96
CA LEU A 497 -7.50 -25.78 -7.04
C LEU A 497 -6.51 -24.90 -7.79
N MET A 498 -6.66 -23.58 -7.71
CA MET A 498 -5.79 -22.62 -8.38
C MET A 498 -5.61 -21.35 -7.57
N GLY A 499 -4.40 -20.81 -7.58
CA GLY A 499 -4.08 -19.54 -6.96
C GLY A 499 -2.62 -19.46 -6.54
N ASP A 500 -2.35 -18.64 -5.54
CA ASP A 500 -1.02 -18.43 -4.97
C ASP A 500 -0.82 -19.36 -3.77
N TYR A 501 -0.01 -20.38 -3.96
CA TYR A 501 0.29 -21.36 -2.91
C TYR A 501 1.39 -20.85 -1.99
N ASN A 502 2.09 -19.77 -2.36
CA ASN A 502 3.30 -19.27 -1.73
C ASN A 502 4.34 -20.39 -1.50
N ALA A 503 4.34 -21.38 -2.39
CA ALA A 503 5.14 -22.59 -2.27
C ALA A 503 5.66 -23.01 -3.65
N TYR A 504 6.95 -23.28 -3.75
CA TYR A 504 7.56 -23.83 -4.96
C TYR A 504 7.21 -25.30 -5.16
N ALA A 505 7.41 -25.83 -6.36
CA ALA A 505 6.84 -27.11 -6.80
C ALA A 505 7.22 -28.34 -5.93
N MET A 506 8.36 -28.32 -5.23
CA MET A 506 8.81 -29.43 -4.38
C MET A 506 8.53 -29.22 -2.88
N GLU A 507 7.81 -28.16 -2.51
CA GLU A 507 7.48 -27.86 -1.12
C GLU A 507 6.28 -28.65 -0.60
N LYS A 508 6.13 -28.66 0.73
CA LYS A 508 5.14 -29.50 1.42
C LYS A 508 3.70 -29.35 0.93
N PRO A 509 3.15 -28.14 0.68
CA PRO A 509 1.76 -28.00 0.25
C PRO A 509 1.43 -28.81 -1.03
N LEU A 510 2.31 -28.77 -2.03
CA LEU A 510 2.12 -29.48 -3.29
C LEU A 510 2.25 -30.99 -3.10
N SER A 511 3.19 -31.45 -2.27
CA SER A 511 3.35 -32.88 -1.98
C SER A 511 2.16 -33.48 -1.20
N ILE A 512 1.57 -32.71 -0.27
CA ILE A 512 0.39 -33.12 0.50
C ILE A 512 -0.81 -33.27 -0.42
N LEU A 513 -1.04 -32.28 -1.29
CA LEU A 513 -2.12 -32.30 -2.26
C LEU A 513 -1.97 -33.44 -3.27
N ALA A 514 -0.75 -33.66 -3.80
CA ALA A 514 -0.48 -34.77 -4.71
C ALA A 514 -0.74 -36.14 -4.06
N THR A 515 -0.34 -36.31 -2.79
CA THR A 515 -0.60 -37.55 -2.02
C THR A 515 -2.10 -37.79 -1.82
N ALA A 516 -2.88 -36.72 -1.71
CA ALA A 516 -4.34 -36.77 -1.61
C ALA A 516 -5.07 -36.91 -2.97
N GLY A 517 -4.33 -37.03 -4.09
CA GLY A 517 -4.89 -37.22 -5.42
C GLY A 517 -5.14 -35.92 -6.20
N TYR A 518 -4.61 -34.78 -5.73
CA TYR A 518 -4.63 -33.49 -6.43
C TYR A 518 -3.27 -33.20 -7.07
N THR A 519 -3.09 -33.60 -8.32
CA THR A 519 -1.80 -33.48 -9.03
C THR A 519 -1.62 -32.07 -9.59
N ASN A 520 -0.41 -31.52 -9.50
CA ASN A 520 -0.07 -30.26 -10.16
C ASN A 520 -0.10 -30.44 -11.68
N LEU A 521 -0.86 -29.59 -12.35
CA LEU A 521 -0.99 -29.59 -13.80
C LEU A 521 0.29 -29.08 -14.46
N PHE A 522 0.99 -28.13 -13.85
CA PHE A 522 2.22 -27.56 -14.40
C PHE A 522 3.47 -28.39 -14.06
N SER A 523 4.43 -28.43 -14.99
CA SER A 523 5.73 -29.03 -14.74
C SER A 523 6.59 -28.17 -13.80
N ASN A 524 7.59 -28.81 -13.18
CA ASN A 524 8.58 -28.12 -12.33
C ASN A 524 9.49 -27.15 -13.10
N SER A 525 9.45 -27.15 -14.43
CA SER A 525 10.15 -26.15 -15.26
C SER A 525 9.35 -24.85 -15.45
N SER A 526 8.08 -24.81 -15.04
CA SER A 526 7.26 -23.60 -15.11
C SER A 526 7.65 -22.58 -14.04
N TYR A 527 7.31 -21.31 -14.29
CA TYR A 527 7.52 -20.23 -13.33
C TYR A 527 6.35 -19.24 -13.41
N SER A 528 6.15 -18.48 -12.34
CA SER A 528 5.19 -17.38 -12.27
C SER A 528 5.69 -16.20 -11.46
N TYR A 529 6.89 -16.32 -10.88
CA TYR A 529 7.44 -15.38 -9.93
C TYR A 529 8.97 -15.39 -9.99
N GLN A 530 9.56 -14.22 -9.74
CA GLN A 530 11.01 -14.01 -9.67
C GLN A 530 11.35 -13.37 -8.33
N PHE A 531 12.36 -13.91 -7.64
CA PHE A 531 12.84 -13.39 -6.36
C PHE A 531 14.35 -13.48 -6.28
N ASP A 532 15.03 -12.36 -6.01
CA ASP A 532 16.49 -12.27 -5.90
C ASP A 532 17.24 -12.98 -7.06
N GLY A 533 16.76 -12.80 -8.30
CA GLY A 533 17.37 -13.39 -9.49
C GLY A 533 16.99 -14.86 -9.75
N GLN A 534 16.21 -15.47 -8.85
CA GLN A 534 15.80 -16.88 -8.92
C GLN A 534 14.36 -17.02 -9.40
N TRP A 535 14.11 -18.06 -10.19
CA TRP A 535 12.87 -18.28 -10.92
C TRP A 535 12.17 -19.54 -10.47
N GLY A 536 10.86 -19.44 -10.24
CA GLY A 536 10.04 -20.58 -9.90
C GLY A 536 8.56 -20.21 -9.93
N SER A 537 7.74 -21.15 -9.50
CA SER A 537 6.29 -20.98 -9.48
C SER A 537 5.78 -20.89 -8.05
N LEU A 538 5.09 -19.80 -7.74
CA LEU A 538 4.23 -19.71 -6.55
C LEU A 538 2.76 -19.95 -6.90
N ASP A 539 2.40 -19.72 -8.17
CA ASP A 539 1.04 -19.86 -8.69
C ASP A 539 0.88 -21.21 -9.39
N HIS A 540 0.01 -22.05 -8.85
CA HIS A 540 -0.17 -23.43 -9.31
C HIS A 540 -1.63 -23.73 -9.59
N ALA A 541 -1.85 -24.79 -10.37
CA ALA A 541 -3.14 -25.42 -10.56
C ALA A 541 -3.01 -26.91 -10.21
N THR A 542 -3.67 -27.38 -9.17
CA THR A 542 -3.74 -28.80 -8.82
C THR A 542 -5.15 -29.34 -9.04
N SER A 543 -5.30 -30.49 -9.68
CA SER A 543 -6.61 -31.04 -10.03
C SER A 543 -6.82 -32.46 -9.51
N SER A 544 -8.07 -32.82 -9.24
CA SER A 544 -8.45 -34.22 -9.04
C SER A 544 -8.14 -35.05 -10.30
N ALA A 545 -7.95 -36.35 -10.14
CA ALA A 545 -7.67 -37.25 -11.25
C ALA A 545 -8.78 -37.25 -12.31
N SER A 546 -10.06 -37.14 -11.91
CA SER A 546 -11.19 -37.11 -12.83
C SER A 546 -11.17 -35.87 -13.71
N LEU A 547 -10.88 -34.70 -13.14
CA LEU A 547 -10.80 -33.46 -13.91
C LEU A 547 -9.54 -33.39 -14.78
N ALA A 548 -8.41 -33.96 -14.32
CA ALA A 548 -7.17 -33.98 -15.09
C ALA A 548 -7.34 -34.60 -16.49
N THR A 549 -8.22 -35.61 -16.63
CA THR A 549 -8.54 -36.24 -17.92
C THR A 549 -9.32 -35.35 -18.88
N GLN A 550 -9.86 -34.24 -18.39
CA GLN A 550 -10.69 -33.28 -19.11
C GLN A 550 -9.96 -31.96 -19.40
N VAL A 551 -8.69 -31.86 -18.99
CA VAL A 551 -7.79 -30.75 -19.31
C VAL A 551 -7.31 -30.89 -20.76
N THR A 552 -7.47 -29.83 -21.52
CA THR A 552 -7.09 -29.75 -22.94
C THR A 552 -5.78 -29.02 -23.16
N GLY A 553 -5.32 -28.25 -22.17
CA GLY A 553 -4.09 -27.50 -22.18
C GLY A 553 -4.02 -26.53 -21.01
N GLN A 554 -2.86 -25.93 -20.83
CA GLN A 554 -2.56 -25.05 -19.71
C GLN A 554 -1.45 -24.07 -20.10
N THR A 555 -1.50 -22.86 -19.58
CA THR A 555 -0.42 -21.88 -19.74
C THR A 555 -0.32 -20.94 -18.54
N LYS A 556 0.84 -20.30 -18.42
CA LYS A 556 1.07 -19.12 -17.59
C LYS A 556 1.41 -17.97 -18.52
N TRP A 557 0.66 -16.88 -18.42
CA TRP A 557 0.89 -15.74 -19.29
C TRP A 557 1.94 -14.85 -18.66
N HIS A 558 3.14 -14.83 -19.24
CA HIS A 558 4.31 -14.14 -18.70
C HIS A 558 4.26 -12.61 -18.86
N ILE A 559 3.25 -11.97 -18.28
CA ILE A 559 3.04 -10.53 -18.35
C ILE A 559 3.65 -9.78 -17.16
N ASN A 560 4.11 -10.47 -16.11
CA ASN A 560 4.47 -9.86 -14.83
C ASN A 560 5.86 -10.23 -14.34
N ALA A 561 6.17 -11.52 -14.15
CA ALA A 561 7.42 -11.97 -13.53
C ALA A 561 8.67 -11.57 -14.35
N ASP A 562 8.49 -11.48 -15.67
CA ASP A 562 9.53 -11.07 -16.61
C ASP A 562 9.77 -9.56 -16.63
N GLU A 563 8.80 -8.75 -16.21
CA GLU A 563 8.82 -7.29 -16.39
C GLU A 563 9.57 -6.58 -15.24
N PRO A 564 10.39 -5.57 -15.55
CA PRO A 564 10.98 -4.69 -14.54
C PRO A 564 9.92 -4.06 -13.64
N THR A 565 10.23 -3.97 -12.34
CA THR A 565 9.35 -3.38 -11.33
C THR A 565 8.92 -1.96 -11.69
N VAL A 566 9.81 -1.16 -12.26
CA VAL A 566 9.59 0.25 -12.61
C VAL A 566 8.52 0.49 -13.67
N LEU A 567 8.08 -0.54 -14.40
CA LEU A 567 6.98 -0.49 -15.39
C LEU A 567 5.59 -0.71 -14.78
N ASP A 568 5.53 -0.81 -13.44
CA ASP A 568 4.29 -0.87 -12.67
C ASP A 568 3.44 0.40 -12.79
N TYR A 569 2.36 0.45 -12.02
CA TYR A 569 1.43 1.57 -12.02
C TYR A 569 1.88 2.77 -11.16
N ASN A 570 2.90 2.58 -10.32
CA ASN A 570 3.33 3.58 -9.35
C ASN A 570 3.89 4.84 -10.02
N THR A 571 3.84 5.96 -9.31
CA THR A 571 4.31 7.27 -9.80
C THR A 571 5.53 7.77 -9.02
N GLU A 572 5.83 7.17 -7.88
CA GLU A 572 6.96 7.58 -7.05
C GLU A 572 8.30 7.35 -7.76
N PHE A 573 9.25 8.25 -7.47
CA PHE A 573 10.63 8.18 -7.96
C PHE A 573 10.79 8.19 -9.49
N LYS A 574 9.81 8.74 -10.22
CA LYS A 574 9.83 8.89 -11.68
C LYS A 574 9.91 10.37 -12.07
N SER A 575 10.69 10.70 -13.09
CA SER A 575 10.67 12.03 -13.71
C SER A 575 9.36 12.27 -14.47
N ALA A 576 9.08 13.52 -14.86
CA ALA A 576 7.90 13.84 -15.68
C ALA A 576 7.88 13.08 -17.02
N GLY A 577 9.05 12.87 -17.64
CA GLY A 577 9.17 12.06 -18.86
C GLY A 577 8.88 10.58 -18.58
N GLN A 578 9.42 10.05 -17.49
CA GLN A 578 9.23 8.65 -17.09
C GLN A 578 7.79 8.32 -16.70
N LEU A 579 7.06 9.26 -16.10
CA LEU A 579 5.62 9.09 -15.82
C LEU A 579 4.81 8.77 -17.08
N THR A 580 5.27 9.23 -18.24
CA THR A 580 4.66 8.96 -19.56
C THR A 580 5.29 7.75 -20.23
N SER A 581 6.62 7.66 -20.28
CA SER A 581 7.30 6.62 -21.05
C SER A 581 7.25 5.24 -20.42
N LEU A 582 7.21 5.13 -19.09
CA LEU A 582 7.25 3.85 -18.36
C LEU A 582 5.86 3.24 -18.12
N TYR A 583 4.78 3.95 -18.42
CA TYR A 583 3.40 3.46 -18.24
C TYR A 583 2.70 3.20 -19.58
N ALA A 584 1.98 2.09 -19.64
CA ALA A 584 0.97 1.82 -20.66
C ALA A 584 -0.23 1.10 -20.02
N ALA A 585 -1.43 1.44 -20.48
CA ALA A 585 -2.70 0.82 -20.10
C ALA A 585 -2.90 -0.55 -20.78
N ASN A 586 -1.94 -1.46 -20.57
CA ASN A 586 -1.93 -2.82 -21.10
C ASN A 586 -1.68 -3.83 -19.95
N ALA A 587 -1.70 -5.13 -20.24
CA ALA A 587 -1.62 -6.17 -19.22
C ALA A 587 -0.24 -6.26 -18.53
N PHE A 588 0.84 -5.76 -19.14
CA PHE A 588 2.20 -5.99 -18.68
C PHE A 588 2.50 -5.25 -17.37
N ARG A 589 3.13 -5.95 -16.42
CA ARG A 589 3.41 -5.48 -15.06
C ARG A 589 2.14 -4.99 -14.33
N SER A 590 1.02 -5.67 -14.53
CA SER A 590 -0.19 -5.46 -13.72
C SER A 590 -0.05 -6.02 -12.31
N SER A 591 0.87 -6.96 -12.12
CA SER A 591 1.19 -7.65 -10.86
C SER A 591 2.67 -8.01 -10.85
N ASP A 592 3.15 -8.59 -9.75
CA ASP A 592 4.42 -9.29 -9.61
C ASP A 592 4.32 -10.80 -9.87
N HIS A 593 3.10 -11.33 -10.01
CA HIS A 593 2.81 -12.73 -10.33
C HIS A 593 2.23 -12.90 -11.73
N ASP A 594 2.69 -13.88 -12.50
CA ASP A 594 2.06 -14.25 -13.77
C ASP A 594 0.73 -14.97 -13.54
N PRO A 595 -0.36 -14.58 -14.24
CA PRO A 595 -1.61 -15.33 -14.20
C PRO A 595 -1.51 -16.68 -14.93
N LEU A 596 -2.35 -17.63 -14.52
CA LEU A 596 -2.44 -18.96 -15.13
C LEU A 596 -3.82 -19.22 -15.74
N LEU A 597 -3.87 -20.09 -16.74
CA LEU A 597 -5.07 -20.46 -17.48
C LEU A 597 -5.07 -21.95 -17.83
N ILE A 598 -6.20 -22.62 -17.62
CA ILE A 598 -6.45 -24.03 -17.90
C ILE A 598 -7.64 -24.13 -18.86
N GLY A 599 -7.50 -24.94 -19.92
CA GLY A 599 -8.58 -25.24 -20.85
C GLY A 599 -9.28 -26.54 -20.47
N LEU A 600 -10.62 -26.53 -20.37
CA LEU A 600 -11.43 -27.68 -19.96
C LEU A 600 -12.45 -28.07 -21.03
N ASN A 601 -12.64 -29.38 -21.20
CA ASN A 601 -13.77 -29.99 -21.89
C ASN A 601 -14.51 -30.90 -20.92
N LEU A 602 -15.47 -30.32 -20.19
CA LEU A 602 -16.21 -31.02 -19.15
C LEU A 602 -17.11 -32.10 -19.75
N THR A 603 -17.10 -33.26 -19.11
CA THR A 603 -17.98 -34.38 -19.39
C THR A 603 -19.41 -33.94 -19.15
N PRO A 604 -20.33 -34.14 -20.11
CA PRO A 604 -21.73 -33.77 -19.94
C PRO A 604 -22.32 -34.42 -18.70
N GLN A 605 -23.06 -33.65 -17.91
CA GLN A 605 -23.79 -34.13 -16.75
C GLN A 605 -25.22 -33.56 -16.79
N THR A 606 -26.18 -34.24 -16.16
CA THR A 606 -27.55 -33.72 -16.04
C THR A 606 -27.52 -32.37 -15.30
N PRO A 607 -28.04 -31.28 -15.89
CA PRO A 607 -28.01 -29.96 -15.26
C PRO A 607 -28.69 -29.96 -13.88
N ILE A 608 -28.01 -29.39 -12.89
CA ILE A 608 -28.59 -29.04 -11.59
C ILE A 608 -29.20 -27.66 -11.73
N THR A 609 -30.43 -27.50 -11.23
CA THR A 609 -31.04 -26.17 -11.11
C THR A 609 -30.40 -25.48 -9.91
N PRO A 610 -29.79 -24.30 -10.07
CA PRO A 610 -29.18 -23.61 -8.95
C PRO A 610 -30.23 -23.28 -7.89
N THR A 611 -29.88 -23.45 -6.62
CA THR A 611 -30.71 -22.98 -5.51
C THR A 611 -30.75 -21.45 -5.54
N SER A 612 -31.95 -20.90 -5.62
CA SER A 612 -32.15 -19.46 -5.43
C SER A 612 -31.81 -19.08 -3.99
N SER A 613 -31.06 -18.00 -3.80
CA SER A 613 -30.76 -17.46 -2.47
C SER A 613 -30.55 -15.95 -2.52
N VAL A 614 -30.59 -15.32 -1.34
CA VAL A 614 -30.25 -13.90 -1.16
C VAL A 614 -29.38 -13.71 0.08
N SER A 615 -28.57 -12.67 0.10
CA SER A 615 -27.89 -12.18 1.30
C SER A 615 -28.11 -10.68 1.46
N LEU A 616 -28.06 -10.20 2.70
CA LEU A 616 -28.32 -8.79 3.03
C LEU A 616 -27.07 -8.13 3.62
N SER A 617 -26.83 -6.87 3.27
CA SER A 617 -25.84 -6.03 3.95
C SER A 617 -26.35 -4.59 4.16
N PRO A 618 -26.19 -4.00 5.36
CA PRO A 618 -26.53 -2.61 5.57
C PRO A 618 -25.50 -1.69 4.90
N ALA A 619 -25.95 -0.56 4.37
CA ALA A 619 -25.07 0.47 3.81
C ALA A 619 -24.17 1.09 4.88
N THR A 620 -24.69 1.24 6.10
CA THR A 620 -23.91 1.63 7.28
C THR A 620 -24.14 0.66 8.43
N ALA A 621 -23.05 0.12 8.99
CA ALA A 621 -23.09 -0.79 10.13
C ALA A 621 -23.50 -0.10 11.45
N SER A 622 -23.41 1.23 11.52
CA SER A 622 -23.88 2.03 12.66
C SER A 622 -24.54 3.32 12.19
N VAL A 623 -25.62 3.73 12.86
CA VAL A 623 -26.39 4.94 12.58
C VAL A 623 -26.63 5.71 13.87
N ASN A 624 -26.35 7.01 13.88
CA ASN A 624 -26.64 7.90 15.00
C ASN A 624 -27.93 8.67 14.76
N VAL A 625 -28.77 8.78 15.79
CA VAL A 625 -30.03 9.55 15.73
C VAL A 625 -30.27 10.23 17.08
N VAL A 626 -30.73 11.48 17.06
CA VAL A 626 -31.09 12.19 18.31
C VAL A 626 -32.50 11.77 18.72
N ALA A 627 -32.75 11.60 20.03
CA ALA A 627 -34.08 11.33 20.57
C ALA A 627 -35.08 12.41 20.09
N GLY A 628 -36.20 11.98 19.51
CA GLY A 628 -37.16 12.86 18.84
C GLY A 628 -36.99 13.01 17.32
N GLN A 629 -35.86 12.56 16.74
CA GLN A 629 -35.56 12.70 15.32
C GLN A 629 -35.65 11.37 14.56
N SER A 630 -35.51 11.45 13.23
CA SER A 630 -35.45 10.28 12.35
C SER A 630 -34.24 10.33 11.40
N THR A 631 -33.81 9.17 10.94
CA THR A 631 -32.73 9.00 9.95
C THR A 631 -32.99 7.75 9.10
N THR A 632 -32.18 7.48 8.08
CA THR A 632 -32.37 6.34 7.17
C THR A 632 -31.13 5.46 7.08
N ASN A 633 -31.34 4.15 6.89
CA ASN A 633 -30.30 3.21 6.48
C ASN A 633 -30.77 2.44 5.24
N THR A 634 -29.87 2.18 4.30
CA THR A 634 -30.17 1.36 3.12
C THR A 634 -29.74 -0.07 3.38
N ILE A 635 -30.52 -1.05 2.95
CA ILE A 635 -30.18 -2.47 3.01
C ILE A 635 -30.02 -2.97 1.59
N ASN A 636 -28.81 -3.41 1.26
CA ASN A 636 -28.50 -4.01 -0.02
C ASN A 636 -28.93 -5.48 -0.03
N VAL A 637 -29.50 -5.91 -1.15
CA VAL A 637 -29.92 -7.29 -1.41
C VAL A 637 -29.03 -7.87 -2.50
N ASN A 638 -28.17 -8.81 -2.13
CA ASN A 638 -27.38 -9.58 -3.08
C ASN A 638 -28.16 -10.84 -3.44
N ARG A 639 -28.47 -11.02 -4.73
CA ARG A 639 -29.26 -12.15 -5.22
C ARG A 639 -28.36 -13.16 -5.91
N SER A 640 -28.58 -14.45 -5.64
CA SER A 640 -27.97 -15.56 -6.34
C SER A 640 -29.07 -16.42 -6.95
N ASN A 641 -29.12 -16.48 -8.28
CA ASN A 641 -30.14 -17.25 -9.02
C ASN A 641 -31.58 -16.98 -8.58
N TYR A 642 -31.86 -15.76 -8.10
CA TYR A 642 -33.15 -15.34 -7.62
C TYR A 642 -33.58 -14.06 -8.33
N THR A 643 -34.74 -14.09 -8.99
CA THR A 643 -35.34 -12.92 -9.65
C THR A 643 -36.64 -12.49 -8.99
N GLY A 644 -37.07 -13.23 -7.96
CA GLY A 644 -38.29 -12.97 -7.22
C GLY A 644 -38.21 -11.74 -6.30
N SER A 645 -39.36 -11.39 -5.74
CA SER A 645 -39.51 -10.25 -4.84
C SER A 645 -38.94 -10.58 -3.45
N VAL A 646 -38.12 -9.69 -2.89
CA VAL A 646 -37.62 -9.72 -1.51
C VAL A 646 -38.32 -8.65 -0.70
N ASN A 647 -38.87 -9.04 0.46
CA ASN A 647 -39.47 -8.15 1.44
C ASN A 647 -38.61 -8.12 2.70
N LEU A 648 -38.28 -6.91 3.17
CA LEU A 648 -37.59 -6.69 4.42
C LEU A 648 -38.59 -6.57 5.57
N ALA A 649 -38.20 -7.13 6.71
CA ALA A 649 -38.79 -6.95 8.02
C ALA A 649 -37.68 -6.64 9.03
N THR A 650 -38.04 -6.03 10.16
CA THR A 650 -37.06 -5.60 11.17
C THR A 650 -37.48 -6.06 12.56
N SER A 651 -36.51 -6.45 13.37
CA SER A 651 -36.65 -6.60 14.82
C SER A 651 -35.52 -5.82 15.53
N VAL A 652 -35.76 -5.40 16.76
CA VAL A 652 -34.81 -4.60 17.54
C VAL A 652 -34.62 -5.19 18.93
N SER A 653 -33.39 -5.14 19.42
CA SER A 653 -33.03 -5.49 20.79
C SER A 653 -32.16 -4.40 21.43
N GLY A 654 -32.40 -4.08 22.70
CA GLY A 654 -31.67 -3.08 23.48
C GLY A 654 -32.36 -2.79 24.81
N SER A 655 -31.72 -2.04 25.70
CA SER A 655 -32.31 -1.59 26.96
C SER A 655 -33.09 -0.28 26.78
N GLY A 656 -34.24 -0.16 27.44
CA GLY A 656 -35.11 1.03 27.36
C GLY A 656 -36.11 1.00 26.20
N THR A 657 -36.77 2.14 25.94
CA THR A 657 -37.73 2.29 24.86
C THR A 657 -36.98 2.38 23.53
N ALA A 658 -37.09 1.35 22.69
CA ALA A 658 -36.39 1.29 21.41
C ALA A 658 -36.96 2.29 20.38
N PRO A 659 -36.12 2.80 19.46
CA PRO A 659 -36.60 3.50 18.27
C PRO A 659 -37.49 2.59 17.42
N THR A 660 -38.40 3.21 16.68
CA THR A 660 -39.28 2.51 15.74
C THR A 660 -38.61 2.41 14.37
N PHE A 661 -38.80 1.28 13.69
CA PHE A 661 -38.22 1.01 12.38
C PHE A 661 -39.33 0.80 11.37
N THR A 662 -39.26 1.53 10.25
CA THR A 662 -40.19 1.38 9.14
C THR A 662 -39.41 1.09 7.87
N VAL A 663 -39.76 0.01 7.18
CA VAL A 663 -39.25 -0.23 5.82
C VAL A 663 -39.99 0.71 4.87
N THR A 664 -39.36 1.84 4.55
CA THR A 664 -39.94 2.88 3.68
C THR A 664 -39.88 2.51 2.21
N THR A 665 -38.96 1.64 1.83
CA THR A 665 -38.89 1.12 0.46
C THR A 665 -38.54 -0.36 0.51
N GLN A 666 -39.47 -1.20 0.07
CA GLN A 666 -39.20 -2.63 -0.09
C GLN A 666 -38.30 -2.85 -1.30
N PRO A 667 -37.32 -3.78 -1.24
CA PRO A 667 -36.48 -4.10 -2.39
C PRO A 667 -37.28 -4.58 -3.59
N GLY A 668 -38.33 -5.39 -3.36
CA GLY A 668 -39.06 -6.01 -4.46
C GLY A 668 -38.11 -6.88 -5.28
N THR A 669 -38.06 -6.67 -6.60
CA THR A 669 -37.07 -7.29 -7.49
C THR A 669 -35.75 -6.51 -7.58
N GLY A 670 -35.64 -5.32 -6.99
CA GLY A 670 -34.47 -4.45 -7.01
C GLY A 670 -33.45 -4.72 -5.90
N ASN A 671 -32.20 -4.30 -6.07
CA ASN A 671 -31.05 -4.70 -5.22
C ASN A 671 -30.90 -3.92 -3.90
N SER A 672 -31.88 -3.12 -3.50
CA SER A 672 -31.82 -2.37 -2.25
C SER A 672 -33.20 -1.99 -1.73
N GLY A 673 -33.33 -1.90 -0.41
CA GLY A 673 -34.48 -1.32 0.29
C GLY A 673 -34.03 -0.24 1.26
N ALA A 674 -34.96 0.61 1.69
CA ALA A 674 -34.68 1.70 2.62
C ALA A 674 -35.44 1.50 3.93
N LEU A 675 -34.74 1.68 5.05
CA LEU A 675 -35.29 1.68 6.39
C LEU A 675 -35.22 3.10 6.96
N THR A 676 -36.30 3.58 7.54
CA THR A 676 -36.31 4.77 8.38
C THR A 676 -36.27 4.35 9.85
N VAL A 677 -35.33 4.94 10.58
CA VAL A 677 -35.16 4.83 12.03
C VAL A 677 -35.80 6.07 12.64
N ASN A 678 -36.84 5.91 13.44
CA ASN A 678 -37.52 7.01 14.12
C ASN A 678 -37.36 6.88 15.64
N ALA A 679 -36.60 7.81 16.23
CA ALA A 679 -36.27 7.86 17.64
C ALA A 679 -37.24 8.74 18.45
N THR A 680 -38.44 9.02 17.94
CA THR A 680 -39.50 9.71 18.71
C THR A 680 -39.90 8.86 19.92
N GLY A 681 -39.66 9.38 21.12
CA GLY A 681 -39.93 8.66 22.37
C GLY A 681 -38.95 7.54 22.72
N ALA A 682 -37.89 7.37 21.92
CA ALA A 682 -36.82 6.42 22.22
C ALA A 682 -35.93 6.95 23.35
N THR A 683 -35.50 6.07 24.25
CA THR A 683 -34.51 6.42 25.27
C THR A 683 -33.11 6.49 24.66
N ALA A 684 -32.26 7.34 25.21
CA ALA A 684 -30.85 7.36 24.81
C ALA A 684 -30.18 6.02 25.15
N GLY A 685 -29.41 5.49 24.21
CA GLY A 685 -28.84 4.17 24.30
C GLY A 685 -28.47 3.58 22.95
N THR A 686 -27.94 2.36 22.97
CA THR A 686 -27.54 1.62 21.77
C THR A 686 -28.47 0.44 21.54
N TYR A 687 -28.98 0.33 20.32
CA TYR A 687 -29.94 -0.68 19.89
C TYR A 687 -29.37 -1.48 18.74
N THR A 688 -29.48 -2.81 18.78
CA THR A 688 -29.14 -3.69 17.67
C THR A 688 -30.39 -3.96 16.85
N VAL A 689 -30.34 -3.68 15.57
CA VAL A 689 -31.41 -3.90 14.60
C VAL A 689 -31.07 -5.12 13.78
N THR A 690 -31.96 -6.11 13.77
CA THR A 690 -31.89 -7.26 12.87
C THR A 690 -32.86 -7.02 11.72
N VAL A 691 -32.36 -7.08 10.50
CA VAL A 691 -33.16 -7.02 9.28
C VAL A 691 -33.26 -8.41 8.70
N THR A 692 -34.48 -8.86 8.42
CA THR A 692 -34.78 -10.14 7.78
C THR A 692 -35.36 -9.88 6.39
N GLY A 693 -34.78 -10.50 5.35
CA GLY A 693 -35.26 -10.47 3.98
C GLY A 693 -35.86 -11.82 3.60
N SER A 694 -37.13 -11.82 3.22
CA SER A 694 -37.87 -13.03 2.84
C SER A 694 -38.35 -12.94 1.39
N GLY A 695 -38.47 -14.09 0.72
CA GLY A 695 -38.96 -14.18 -0.65
C GLY A 695 -39.49 -15.59 -0.95
N THR A 696 -40.39 -15.71 -1.92
CA THR A 696 -40.94 -17.02 -2.32
C THR A 696 -39.83 -17.90 -2.90
N GLY A 697 -39.68 -19.12 -2.38
CA GLY A 697 -38.71 -20.10 -2.91
C GLY A 697 -37.26 -19.92 -2.44
N ILE A 698 -37.02 -19.06 -1.44
CA ILE A 698 -35.70 -18.86 -0.82
C ILE A 698 -35.81 -18.93 0.71
N SER A 699 -34.72 -19.28 1.37
CA SER A 699 -34.61 -19.12 2.83
C SER A 699 -34.45 -17.65 3.21
N ASP A 700 -34.95 -17.28 4.38
CA ASP A 700 -34.80 -15.93 4.91
C ASP A 700 -33.32 -15.59 5.12
N ALA A 701 -32.92 -14.41 4.66
CA ALA A 701 -31.59 -13.85 4.90
C ALA A 701 -31.65 -12.82 6.03
N THR A 702 -30.64 -12.77 6.89
CA THR A 702 -30.59 -11.79 7.99
C THR A 702 -29.30 -10.99 7.97
N THR A 703 -29.37 -9.75 8.45
CA THR A 703 -28.20 -8.90 8.70
C THR A 703 -28.48 -7.99 9.89
N THR A 704 -27.44 -7.41 10.50
CA THR A 704 -27.60 -6.52 11.66
C THR A 704 -26.86 -5.20 11.48
N PHE A 705 -27.36 -4.15 12.10
CA PHE A 705 -26.64 -2.89 12.28
C PHE A 705 -27.01 -2.24 13.62
N THR A 706 -26.18 -1.32 14.08
CA THR A 706 -26.34 -0.64 15.36
C THR A 706 -26.99 0.73 15.18
N VAL A 707 -27.89 1.10 16.09
CA VAL A 707 -28.44 2.46 16.21
C VAL A 707 -28.08 3.03 17.56
N THR A 708 -27.42 4.19 17.58
CA THR A 708 -27.17 4.95 18.81
C THR A 708 -28.13 6.13 18.87
N VAL A 709 -29.03 6.09 19.87
CA VAL A 709 -29.92 7.20 20.20
C VAL A 709 -29.22 8.08 21.22
N THR A 710 -29.03 9.36 20.90
CA THR A 710 -28.47 10.36 21.83
C THR A 710 -29.58 11.23 22.41
N THR A 711 -29.38 11.78 23.61
CA THR A 711 -30.33 12.76 24.18
C THR A 711 -30.33 14.04 23.33
N ALA A 712 -31.51 14.59 23.08
CA ALA A 712 -31.61 15.96 22.57
C ALA A 712 -31.00 16.91 23.61
N THR A 713 -29.91 17.57 23.26
CA THR A 713 -29.36 18.67 24.05
C THR A 713 -30.26 19.88 23.88
N ALA A 714 -30.65 20.52 24.99
CA ALA A 714 -31.40 21.77 24.94
C ALA A 714 -30.58 22.79 24.13
N GLY A 715 -31.16 23.36 23.08
CA GLY A 715 -30.52 24.42 22.33
C GLY A 715 -30.33 25.69 23.17
N PRO A 716 -29.49 26.63 22.71
CA PRO A 716 -29.23 27.88 23.42
C PRO A 716 -30.52 28.68 23.60
N SER A 717 -30.77 29.16 24.82
CA SER A 717 -31.96 29.95 25.18
C SER A 717 -31.69 31.46 25.29
N GLY A 718 -30.45 31.89 25.01
CA GLY A 718 -29.99 33.27 25.13
C GLY A 718 -28.77 33.59 24.26
N ILE A 719 -28.13 34.73 24.54
CA ILE A 719 -26.86 35.13 23.91
C ILE A 719 -25.76 34.20 24.40
N VAL A 720 -24.91 33.73 23.48
CA VAL A 720 -23.75 32.87 23.78
C VAL A 720 -22.44 33.53 23.37
N ILE A 721 -21.35 33.11 23.99
CA ILE A 721 -19.96 33.36 23.60
C ILE A 721 -19.66 32.42 22.43
N SER A 722 -19.55 32.96 21.22
CA SER A 722 -19.21 32.18 20.02
C SER A 722 -17.70 31.98 19.87
N GLN A 723 -16.90 32.89 20.42
CA GLN A 723 -15.44 32.81 20.34
C GLN A 723 -14.77 33.60 21.48
N ALA A 724 -13.64 33.10 22.00
CA ALA A 724 -12.77 33.85 22.91
C ALA A 724 -11.28 33.62 22.60
N TYR A 725 -10.53 34.69 22.39
CA TYR A 725 -9.13 34.67 21.98
C TYR A 725 -8.27 35.54 22.89
N GLY A 726 -7.26 34.93 23.52
CA GLY A 726 -6.32 35.59 24.44
C GLY A 726 -4.86 35.63 23.97
N GLY A 727 -4.63 35.42 22.67
CA GLY A 727 -3.28 35.43 22.09
C GLY A 727 -2.86 36.79 21.52
N GLY A 728 -3.67 37.83 21.69
CA GLY A 728 -3.55 39.10 21.00
C GLY A 728 -2.17 39.72 21.16
N GLY A 729 -1.52 40.06 20.04
CA GLY A 729 -0.23 40.74 20.04
C GLY A 729 0.94 39.94 20.60
N ASN A 730 0.79 38.63 20.83
CA ASN A 730 1.92 37.72 21.10
C ASN A 730 2.66 37.34 19.81
N THR A 731 3.85 36.74 19.94
CA THR A 731 4.61 36.24 18.78
C THR A 731 3.78 35.22 17.99
N GLY A 732 3.59 35.50 16.69
CA GLY A 732 2.79 34.69 15.77
C GLY A 732 1.28 34.96 15.81
N ALA A 733 0.82 35.91 16.63
CA ALA A 733 -0.60 36.21 16.74
C ALA A 733 -1.21 36.75 15.43
N PRO A 734 -2.35 36.21 14.96
CA PRO A 734 -3.06 36.73 13.80
C PRO A 734 -3.69 38.10 14.03
N TYR A 735 -3.90 38.51 15.29
CA TYR A 735 -4.46 39.81 15.66
C TYR A 735 -3.71 40.44 16.82
N ARG A 736 -3.71 41.78 16.86
CA ARG A 736 -3.05 42.57 17.90
C ARG A 736 -3.76 42.54 19.26
N ASN A 737 -5.08 42.38 19.26
CA ASN A 737 -5.90 42.47 20.45
C ASN A 737 -6.51 41.12 20.80
N ASP A 738 -6.66 40.88 22.10
CA ASP A 738 -7.57 39.86 22.61
C ASP A 738 -9.01 40.25 22.25
N PHE A 739 -9.90 39.26 22.19
CA PHE A 739 -11.32 39.54 21.98
C PHE A 739 -12.25 38.44 22.49
N ILE A 740 -13.49 38.85 22.72
CA ILE A 740 -14.63 37.99 22.98
C ILE A 740 -15.69 38.31 21.93
N GLU A 741 -16.24 37.28 21.29
CA GLU A 741 -17.32 37.38 20.33
C GLU A 741 -18.58 36.75 20.92
N LEU A 742 -19.68 37.49 20.85
CA LEU A 742 -21.00 37.01 21.23
C LEU A 742 -21.84 36.71 20.00
N PHE A 743 -22.81 35.83 20.14
CA PHE A 743 -23.72 35.42 19.09
C PHE A 743 -25.14 35.23 19.62
N ASN A 744 -26.12 35.58 18.80
CA ASN A 744 -27.53 35.27 19.06
C ASN A 744 -27.96 34.04 18.25
N PRO A 745 -27.93 32.83 18.82
CA PRO A 745 -28.36 31.60 18.16
C PRO A 745 -29.89 31.42 18.17
N THR A 746 -30.64 32.32 18.81
CA THR A 746 -32.09 32.18 18.98
C THR A 746 -32.87 32.76 17.81
N ALA A 747 -34.15 32.41 17.70
CA ALA A 747 -35.06 32.99 16.71
C ALA A 747 -35.60 34.39 17.08
N ALA A 748 -35.31 34.89 18.28
CA ALA A 748 -35.75 36.20 18.77
C ALA A 748 -34.61 37.21 18.73
N SER A 749 -34.92 38.49 18.55
CA SER A 749 -33.92 39.55 18.80
C SER A 749 -33.73 39.72 20.30
N LEU A 750 -32.49 39.70 20.78
CA LEU A 750 -32.15 39.76 22.19
C LEU A 750 -31.35 41.03 22.51
N SER A 751 -31.66 41.68 23.63
CA SER A 751 -30.92 42.87 24.07
C SER A 751 -29.66 42.48 24.83
N LEU A 752 -28.56 43.19 24.57
CA LEU A 752 -27.32 43.12 25.36
C LEU A 752 -27.35 44.06 26.58
N ASN A 753 -28.37 44.91 26.69
CA ASN A 753 -28.52 45.82 27.83
C ASN A 753 -28.65 45.03 29.14
N GLY A 754 -27.87 45.43 30.14
CA GLY A 754 -27.83 44.75 31.44
C GLY A 754 -27.00 43.46 31.45
N LEU A 755 -26.38 43.07 30.32
CA LEU A 755 -25.43 41.97 30.28
C LEU A 755 -23.99 42.44 30.56
N TYR A 756 -23.23 41.57 31.21
CA TYR A 756 -21.86 41.84 31.62
C TYR A 756 -20.92 40.72 31.18
N LEU A 757 -19.74 41.09 30.69
CA LEU A 757 -18.64 40.16 30.50
C LEU A 757 -17.68 40.20 31.69
N HIS A 758 -17.27 39.02 32.13
CA HIS A 758 -16.26 38.82 33.15
C HIS A 758 -15.11 38.01 32.57
N TRP A 759 -13.89 38.31 33.00
CA TRP A 759 -12.71 37.50 32.68
C TRP A 759 -11.81 37.32 33.91
N THR A 760 -11.16 36.16 34.00
CA THR A 760 -10.05 35.91 34.93
C THR A 760 -9.12 34.80 34.40
N SER A 761 -7.98 34.61 35.05
CA SER A 761 -7.06 33.52 34.72
C SER A 761 -7.70 32.15 34.99
N ALA A 762 -7.13 31.09 34.42
CA ALA A 762 -7.67 29.72 34.50
C ALA A 762 -8.05 29.26 35.92
N THR A 763 -7.25 29.64 36.92
CA THR A 763 -7.48 29.32 38.34
C THR A 763 -7.91 30.52 39.19
N GLY A 764 -7.99 31.71 38.59
CA GLY A 764 -8.31 32.96 39.28
C GLY A 764 -9.75 33.03 39.78
N THR A 765 -9.98 33.82 40.81
CA THR A 765 -11.33 34.22 41.24
C THR A 765 -11.76 35.47 40.48
N PHE A 766 -13.02 35.56 40.06
CA PHE A 766 -13.54 36.78 39.46
C PHE A 766 -13.64 37.88 40.52
N SER A 767 -12.82 38.93 40.38
CA SER A 767 -12.74 40.04 41.35
C SER A 767 -12.59 41.41 40.69
N ALA A 768 -12.27 41.46 39.39
CA ALA A 768 -12.14 42.69 38.63
C ALA A 768 -13.50 43.25 38.20
N THR A 769 -13.61 44.56 38.02
CA THR A 769 -14.83 45.20 37.50
C THR A 769 -15.24 44.57 36.15
N PRO A 770 -16.47 44.03 36.01
CA PRO A 770 -16.91 43.47 34.75
C PRO A 770 -17.15 44.55 33.69
N LEU A 771 -17.11 44.13 32.43
CA LEU A 771 -17.45 44.99 31.30
C LEU A 771 -18.96 44.97 31.08
N ALA A 772 -19.63 46.12 31.26
CA ALA A 772 -21.01 46.28 30.79
C ALA A 772 -21.04 46.32 29.25
N LEU A 773 -21.94 45.55 28.64
CA LEU A 773 -22.13 45.59 27.19
C LEU A 773 -22.94 46.83 26.78
N ASN A 774 -22.68 47.35 25.57
CA ASN A 774 -23.48 48.46 25.03
C ASN A 774 -24.94 48.04 24.85
N ASP A 775 -25.85 49.01 24.99
CA ASP A 775 -27.28 48.82 24.73
C ASP A 775 -27.54 48.60 23.23
N VAL A 776 -27.42 47.34 22.81
CA VAL A 776 -27.60 46.88 21.42
C VAL A 776 -28.57 45.72 21.43
N THR A 777 -29.55 45.76 20.51
CA THR A 777 -30.40 44.60 20.24
C THR A 777 -29.77 43.75 19.13
N LEU A 778 -29.35 42.54 19.47
CA LEU A 778 -28.71 41.60 18.56
C LEU A 778 -29.78 40.72 17.88
N ALA A 779 -29.94 40.86 16.57
CA ALA A 779 -30.90 40.06 15.80
C ALA A 779 -30.48 38.57 15.69
N PRO A 780 -31.42 37.65 15.39
CA PRO A 780 -31.11 36.24 15.14
C PRO A 780 -29.95 36.04 14.17
N GLY A 781 -29.02 35.15 14.54
CA GLY A 781 -27.86 34.80 13.72
C GLY A 781 -26.82 35.91 13.57
N ARG A 782 -26.84 36.95 14.40
CA ARG A 782 -25.85 38.05 14.39
C ARG A 782 -24.79 37.88 15.47
N TYR A 783 -23.61 38.45 15.20
CA TYR A 783 -22.45 38.48 16.08
C TYR A 783 -22.25 39.87 16.70
N TYR A 784 -21.54 39.92 17.83
CA TYR A 784 -21.12 41.16 18.48
C TYR A 784 -19.67 41.02 18.96
N LEU A 785 -18.77 41.86 18.45
CA LEU A 785 -17.32 41.77 18.67
C LEU A 785 -16.83 42.74 19.74
N VAL A 786 -16.27 42.21 20.82
CA VAL A 786 -15.65 42.99 21.90
C VAL A 786 -14.13 42.92 21.78
N GLN A 787 -13.49 44.03 21.41
CA GLN A 787 -12.05 44.18 21.42
C GLN A 787 -11.54 44.45 22.84
N CYS A 788 -10.66 43.59 23.33
CA CYS A 788 -10.01 43.67 24.63
C CYS A 788 -8.53 44.14 24.53
N ALA A 789 -7.69 43.83 25.52
CA ALA A 789 -6.34 44.39 25.62
C ALA A 789 -5.49 44.08 24.39
N ALA A 790 -4.61 45.02 24.03
CA ALA A 790 -3.60 44.81 22.99
C ALA A 790 -2.34 44.19 23.61
N GLY A 791 -1.74 43.22 22.91
CA GLY A 791 -0.41 42.71 23.24
C GLY A 791 0.72 43.61 22.72
N ALA A 792 1.96 43.16 22.94
CA ALA A 792 3.16 43.93 22.65
C ALA A 792 3.47 44.08 21.14
N SER A 793 3.03 43.14 20.30
CA SER A 793 3.30 43.16 18.87
C SER A 793 2.42 44.16 18.12
N THR A 794 3.02 45.25 17.67
CA THR A 794 2.37 46.27 16.84
C THR A 794 2.27 45.90 15.36
N THR A 795 2.93 44.81 14.94
CA THR A 795 2.92 44.31 13.54
C THR A 795 1.74 43.39 13.24
N ALA A 796 1.10 42.81 14.26
CA ALA A 796 -0.10 42.01 14.07
C ALA A 796 -1.27 42.89 13.58
N PRO A 797 -2.11 42.40 12.65
CA PRO A 797 -3.29 43.13 12.17
C PRO A 797 -4.24 43.55 13.30
N THR A 798 -4.97 44.65 13.09
CA THR A 798 -6.06 45.07 13.99
C THR A 798 -7.28 44.19 13.80
N LEU A 799 -8.16 44.12 14.80
CA LEU A 799 -9.46 43.46 14.61
C LEU A 799 -10.32 44.21 13.58
N PRO A 800 -11.12 43.50 12.78
CA PRO A 800 -12.02 44.12 11.81
C PRO A 800 -13.23 44.75 12.53
N ASN A 801 -13.24 46.08 12.64
CA ASN A 801 -14.35 46.91 13.14
C ASN A 801 -15.08 46.33 14.37
N PRO A 802 -14.44 46.27 15.55
CA PRO A 802 -15.10 45.81 16.78
C PRO A 802 -16.30 46.69 17.16
N ASP A 803 -17.38 46.06 17.63
CA ASP A 803 -18.60 46.73 18.07
C ASP A 803 -18.41 47.44 19.42
N GLN A 804 -17.45 46.97 20.23
CA GLN A 804 -17.09 47.57 21.52
C GLN A 804 -15.57 47.49 21.76
N THR A 805 -14.97 48.59 22.24
CA THR A 805 -13.50 48.75 22.30
C THR A 805 -12.95 49.13 23.67
N ASN A 806 -13.81 49.31 24.68
CA ASN A 806 -13.40 49.70 26.04
C ASN A 806 -13.12 48.49 26.96
N CYS A 807 -13.03 47.27 26.42
CA CYS A 807 -12.65 46.09 27.20
C CYS A 807 -11.15 46.16 27.53
N THR A 808 -10.82 46.00 28.82
CA THR A 808 -9.42 46.03 29.31
C THR A 808 -8.91 44.66 29.72
N PHE A 809 -9.60 43.59 29.34
CA PHE A 809 -9.21 42.23 29.73
C PHE A 809 -7.93 41.82 29.02
N ASN A 810 -6.94 41.37 29.79
CA ASN A 810 -5.65 40.90 29.32
C ASN A 810 -5.60 39.38 29.45
N MET A 811 -6.10 38.69 28.44
CA MET A 811 -6.45 37.28 28.52
C MET A 811 -5.21 36.38 28.35
N GLY A 812 -5.25 35.18 28.92
CA GLY A 812 -4.18 34.21 28.73
C GLY A 812 -4.27 33.54 27.36
N ALA A 813 -3.13 33.30 26.69
CA ALA A 813 -3.13 32.67 25.37
C ALA A 813 -3.48 31.18 25.39
N THR A 814 -3.18 30.48 26.50
CA THR A 814 -3.32 29.01 26.60
C THR A 814 -4.38 28.55 27.58
N SER A 815 -4.81 29.41 28.51
CA SER A 815 -5.86 29.10 29.47
C SER A 815 -6.46 30.36 30.11
N PHE A 816 -7.79 30.37 30.29
CA PHE A 816 -8.55 31.47 30.87
C PHE A 816 -9.99 31.07 31.19
N LYS A 817 -10.75 31.96 31.84
CA LYS A 817 -12.20 31.84 32.03
C LYS A 817 -12.91 33.12 31.63
N VAL A 818 -14.00 33.00 30.88
CA VAL A 818 -14.90 34.10 30.51
C VAL A 818 -16.33 33.73 30.90
N ALA A 819 -17.05 34.65 31.51
CA ALA A 819 -18.47 34.50 31.82
C ALA A 819 -19.28 35.66 31.23
N LEU A 820 -20.43 35.33 30.65
CA LEU A 820 -21.49 36.27 30.29
C LEU A 820 -22.59 36.17 31.33
N THR A 821 -22.96 37.29 31.96
CA THR A 821 -23.91 37.33 33.08
C THR A 821 -25.01 38.36 32.87
N THR A 822 -26.13 38.20 33.56
CA THR A 822 -27.32 39.08 33.52
C THR A 822 -27.28 40.20 34.58
N SER A 823 -26.19 40.32 35.33
CA SER A 823 -25.96 41.39 36.31
C SER A 823 -24.46 41.55 36.57
N SER A 824 -24.04 42.65 37.17
CA SER A 824 -22.62 42.90 37.50
C SER A 824 -22.07 41.99 38.61
N ALA A 825 -22.88 41.08 39.16
CA ALA A 825 -22.44 40.12 40.17
C ALA A 825 -21.52 39.06 39.58
N PHE A 826 -20.50 38.64 40.33
CA PHE A 826 -19.58 37.61 39.88
C PHE A 826 -20.24 36.24 39.76
N PRO A 827 -19.85 35.40 38.79
CA PRO A 827 -20.24 33.99 38.77
C PRO A 827 -19.71 33.27 40.03
N PRO A 828 -20.28 32.11 40.40
CA PRO A 828 -19.83 31.33 41.56
C PRO A 828 -18.32 31.11 41.55
N SER A 829 -17.67 31.13 42.72
CA SER A 829 -16.20 30.96 42.86
C SER A 829 -15.76 29.50 43.09
N THR A 830 -16.70 28.57 43.22
CA THR A 830 -16.43 27.14 43.43
C THR A 830 -15.88 26.50 42.16
N ALA A 831 -14.80 25.72 42.29
CA ALA A 831 -14.25 24.96 41.16
C ALA A 831 -15.23 23.89 40.67
N GLY A 832 -15.25 23.63 39.36
CA GLY A 832 -16.10 22.64 38.70
C GLY A 832 -17.11 23.26 37.72
N SER A 833 -18.15 22.47 37.40
CA SER A 833 -19.19 22.86 36.45
C SER A 833 -19.98 24.08 36.93
N VAL A 834 -20.10 25.11 36.10
CA VAL A 834 -20.90 26.31 36.35
C VAL A 834 -22.20 26.21 35.55
N SER A 835 -23.34 26.38 36.21
CA SER A 835 -24.64 26.51 35.56
C SER A 835 -25.62 27.31 36.43
N GLY A 836 -26.54 28.03 35.78
CA GLY A 836 -27.63 28.75 36.44
C GLY A 836 -27.22 30.03 37.19
N GLY A 837 -28.15 30.58 37.97
CA GLY A 837 -27.96 31.85 38.68
C GLY A 837 -28.02 33.06 37.74
N ASN A 838 -27.04 33.96 37.83
CA ASN A 838 -26.90 35.10 36.93
C ASN A 838 -26.01 34.81 35.70
N VAL A 839 -25.50 33.58 35.55
CA VAL A 839 -24.65 33.18 34.42
C VAL A 839 -25.53 32.79 33.24
N LEU A 840 -25.35 33.50 32.13
CA LEU A 840 -26.04 33.24 30.86
C LEU A 840 -25.26 32.27 29.97
N ASP A 841 -23.94 32.42 29.93
CA ASP A 841 -23.02 31.51 29.24
C ASP A 841 -21.63 31.61 29.87
N PHE A 842 -20.84 30.54 29.80
CA PHE A 842 -19.52 30.47 30.40
C PHE A 842 -18.56 29.63 29.56
N VAL A 843 -17.33 30.10 29.37
CA VAL A 843 -16.25 29.30 28.77
C VAL A 843 -15.01 29.26 29.67
N GLY A 844 -14.68 28.07 30.14
CA GLY A 844 -13.36 27.75 30.68
C GLY A 844 -12.50 27.11 29.59
N ALA A 845 -11.36 27.72 29.28
CA ALA A 845 -10.46 27.25 28.22
C ALA A 845 -9.11 26.79 28.80
N GLY A 846 -8.62 25.65 28.31
CA GLY A 846 -7.35 25.05 28.72
C GLY A 846 -7.48 24.12 29.94
N THR A 847 -6.56 23.16 30.04
CA THR A 847 -6.62 22.07 31.03
C THR A 847 -6.51 22.53 32.49
N THR A 848 -6.05 23.75 32.72
CA THR A 848 -5.91 24.37 34.05
C THR A 848 -7.12 25.21 34.45
N ALA A 849 -8.12 25.39 33.57
CA ALA A 849 -9.33 26.13 33.90
C ALA A 849 -10.12 25.35 34.96
N ASN A 850 -10.24 25.95 36.15
CA ASN A 850 -10.88 25.29 37.28
C ASN A 850 -12.41 25.47 37.33
N GLN A 851 -12.98 26.18 36.35
CA GLN A 851 -14.42 26.31 36.15
C GLN A 851 -14.73 26.32 34.65
N TYR A 852 -15.85 25.72 34.27
CA TYR A 852 -16.30 25.51 32.90
C TYR A 852 -17.77 25.10 32.92
N GLU A 853 -18.48 25.13 31.80
CA GLU A 853 -19.78 24.47 31.69
C GLU A 853 -19.58 22.98 31.41
N GLY A 854 -20.41 22.16 32.07
CA GLY A 854 -20.42 20.73 31.81
C GLY A 854 -19.27 19.96 32.47
N ALA A 855 -18.78 18.93 31.77
CA ALA A 855 -17.90 17.91 32.33
C ALA A 855 -16.40 18.25 32.28
N ALA A 856 -15.97 19.12 31.37
CA ALA A 856 -14.56 19.50 31.19
C ALA A 856 -14.43 20.87 30.48
N PRO A 857 -13.30 21.57 30.64
CA PRO A 857 -13.05 22.82 29.92
C PRO A 857 -12.84 22.59 28.42
N ALA A 858 -12.99 23.65 27.64
CA ALA A 858 -12.62 23.68 26.23
C ALA A 858 -11.11 23.39 26.04
N ALA A 859 -10.75 22.82 24.88
CA ALA A 859 -9.36 22.55 24.54
C ALA A 859 -8.49 23.83 24.61
N ALA A 860 -7.20 23.67 24.94
CA ALA A 860 -6.29 24.80 25.18
C ALA A 860 -6.02 25.59 23.88
N PRO A 861 -6.37 26.89 23.82
CA PRO A 861 -5.98 27.76 22.71
C PRO A 861 -4.47 28.06 22.73
N SER A 862 -4.00 28.88 21.79
CA SER A 862 -2.60 29.29 21.69
C SER A 862 -2.48 30.72 21.15
N ASN A 863 -1.25 31.21 20.94
CA ASN A 863 -1.04 32.49 20.26
C ASN A 863 -1.69 32.54 18.86
N THR A 864 -1.82 31.42 18.16
CA THR A 864 -2.38 31.35 16.79
C THR A 864 -3.80 30.81 16.73
N THR A 865 -4.39 30.38 17.86
CA THR A 865 -5.70 29.71 17.89
C THR A 865 -6.62 30.27 18.97
N SER A 866 -7.91 30.36 18.66
CA SER A 866 -9.00 30.71 19.59
C SER A 866 -9.78 29.46 19.98
N VAL A 867 -10.54 29.52 21.07
CA VAL A 867 -11.67 28.59 21.24
C VAL A 867 -12.86 29.10 20.41
N LEU A 868 -13.44 28.23 19.60
CA LEU A 868 -14.50 28.50 18.61
C LEU A 868 -15.70 27.60 18.91
N ARG A 869 -16.88 28.19 19.15
CA ARG A 869 -18.12 27.45 19.38
C ARG A 869 -18.61 26.82 18.07
N GLY A 870 -19.05 25.56 18.14
CA GLY A 870 -19.54 24.76 17.01
C GLY A 870 -20.67 25.44 16.23
N GLY A 871 -20.80 25.10 14.95
CA GLY A 871 -21.84 25.67 14.06
C GLY A 871 -21.76 27.19 13.90
N GLY A 872 -20.59 27.79 14.15
CA GLY A 872 -20.44 29.25 14.16
C GLY A 872 -21.17 29.93 15.32
N GLY A 873 -21.37 29.24 16.45
CA GLY A 873 -22.12 29.73 17.61
C GLY A 873 -23.47 29.04 17.82
N CYS A 874 -23.93 28.20 16.88
CA CYS A 874 -25.21 27.49 16.98
C CYS A 874 -25.18 26.28 17.93
N THR A 875 -24.00 25.77 18.28
CA THR A 875 -23.86 24.62 19.17
C THR A 875 -23.65 25.08 20.61
N ASP A 876 -24.70 24.97 21.42
CA ASP A 876 -24.62 25.22 22.85
C ASP A 876 -25.35 24.12 23.60
N THR A 877 -24.57 23.22 24.19
CA THR A 877 -25.06 22.09 24.96
C THR A 877 -24.75 22.26 26.45
N ASN A 878 -24.29 23.44 26.87
CA ASN A 878 -23.73 23.75 28.19
C ASN A 878 -22.57 22.80 28.56
N GLN A 879 -21.74 22.44 27.56
CA GLN A 879 -20.61 21.52 27.71
C GLN A 879 -19.40 22.07 26.95
N ASN A 880 -18.51 22.79 27.65
CA ASN A 880 -17.42 23.50 26.99
C ASN A 880 -16.49 22.59 26.16
N ASN A 881 -16.25 21.36 26.59
CA ASN A 881 -15.39 20.40 25.89
C ASN A 881 -15.99 19.83 24.60
N SER A 882 -17.32 19.89 24.41
CA SER A 882 -17.98 19.49 23.17
C SER A 882 -18.46 20.66 22.33
N ASP A 883 -18.75 21.81 22.96
CA ASP A 883 -19.25 22.99 22.28
C ASP A 883 -18.13 23.80 21.61
N PHE A 884 -16.91 23.75 22.14
CA PHE A 884 -15.77 24.52 21.63
C PHE A 884 -14.63 23.63 21.09
N ALA A 885 -14.10 24.01 19.92
CA ALA A 885 -12.86 23.48 19.36
C ALA A 885 -11.82 24.60 19.20
N THR A 886 -10.54 24.25 19.12
CA THR A 886 -9.49 25.23 18.83
C THR A 886 -9.27 25.38 17.33
N GLY A 887 -9.10 26.61 16.87
CA GLY A 887 -8.85 26.89 15.45
C GLY A 887 -8.39 28.33 15.22
N THR A 888 -8.09 28.69 13.97
CA THR A 888 -7.69 30.05 13.60
C THR A 888 -8.78 31.05 14.00
N PRO A 889 -8.45 32.15 14.72
CA PRO A 889 -9.43 33.16 15.12
C PRO A 889 -10.12 33.80 13.91
N THR A 890 -11.46 33.85 13.90
CA THR A 890 -12.27 34.44 12.82
C THR A 890 -13.25 35.48 13.37
N PRO A 891 -12.76 36.64 13.85
CA PRO A 891 -13.59 37.65 14.50
C PRO A 891 -14.67 38.21 13.56
N ARG A 892 -15.92 38.22 14.03
CA ARG A 892 -17.12 38.72 13.36
C ARG A 892 -17.85 39.71 14.26
N ASN A 893 -18.40 40.74 13.65
CA ASN A 893 -19.12 41.84 14.29
C ASN A 893 -20.58 41.91 13.79
N THR A 894 -21.33 42.91 14.23
CA THR A 894 -22.75 43.08 13.84
C THR A 894 -22.98 43.24 12.33
N SER A 895 -21.96 43.65 11.57
CA SER A 895 -22.02 43.79 10.10
C SER A 895 -21.73 42.49 9.33
N SER A 896 -21.24 41.45 10.01
CA SER A 896 -20.93 40.16 9.40
C SER A 896 -22.18 39.45 8.88
N SER A 897 -22.01 38.55 7.90
CA SER A 897 -23.10 37.77 7.33
C SER A 897 -23.88 37.01 8.41
N VAL A 898 -25.21 36.98 8.29
CA VAL A 898 -26.08 36.24 9.22
C VAL A 898 -25.73 34.76 9.19
N ASN A 899 -25.52 34.15 10.35
CA ASN A 899 -25.38 32.71 10.52
C ASN A 899 -26.69 32.14 11.09
N GLY A 900 -27.51 31.53 10.23
CA GLY A 900 -28.79 30.96 10.66
C GLY A 900 -28.58 29.61 11.36
N CYS A 901 -29.01 29.49 12.61
CA CYS A 901 -29.11 28.19 13.27
C CYS A 901 -30.38 27.48 12.77
N ALA A 902 -30.27 26.20 12.40
CA ALA A 902 -31.45 25.39 12.15
C ALA A 902 -32.33 25.40 13.41
N ALA A 903 -33.65 25.58 13.25
CA ALA A 903 -34.56 25.42 14.37
C ALA A 903 -34.37 24.00 14.93
N ASN A 904 -33.91 23.90 16.18
CA ASN A 904 -33.75 22.61 16.86
C ASN A 904 -35.09 21.88 16.97
#